data_AF-A0A5S4YN20-F1
#
_entry.id   AF-A0A5S4YN20-F1
#
_cell.length_a   1.000
_cell.length_b   1.000
_cell.length_c   1.000
_cell.angle_alpha   90.00
_cell.angle_beta   90.00
_cell.angle_gamma   90.00
#
_symmetry.space_group_name_H-M   'P 1'
#
loop_
_entity.id
_entity.type
_entity.pdbx_description
1 polymer ?
#
loop_
_entity_poly.entity_id
_entity_poly.type
_entity_poly.pdbx_seq_one_letter_code
_entity_poly.pdbx_strand_id
1 'polypeptide(L)'
;MENKIIFHANIDDDPTDFTRLQDFAEASLDHVVLDGISSLTKYVGFGVTKSAVTQISVATGRLYSAGKVYSSADNAWSKDFITQLPVAGKRIASVVTWGQESDTDIRPRQFLINAETRQAEPQAVPLVHSRVASLNVVLGAEAPDPTAPLVDAGYTVIANVVLTPTGVDTITMVTDNQLPSVQAHEQRIDDLEVFEETAGLQIKTLASDIAALKAAGSKGDVDQATMGRTLVRLAVLESKNGVVYNAIDSDANFFLDTTKSQLDDPLSHVKVEEGIRMPHAAEGAAALQIFNPLDPSATIKNGIMFPAYTREAWLQSGNISGELQVAAYSVQSFDMVQKMMSKTRIRYGDEFYVCTNSLFWQTGQYNGAGLFFRDGATYEVENPQDTPYHAFIRLRQIWIDRWDEPYWEKVTTTTTVTGTQIAETWLQGQNMWLDAVGVWFTRLAASGSAHFAIVEVSDYGLPNLKACIAQTTVLRENLVLQGETKVSFQPTFLQAGKRYAVVVTTAADHWVATVPGQQFTSGTFFYVLDGAYAQGDAFKDLWMRLYRCKFNQARAVITLNPLQLAGGILAIDLLTGTVVPDGTSLTYEIQVGSTWYNFLDVDKYMLGQGGTIPPLLPLRAVFMGSVDCMPCINLADSSVYVSRPDVYAQHVSKTRTLPAASTSIRVIERYEYFDPAYHTASCKLLTGAGFTTQVSPSSVSTWIDPDDGAYEKTYVFNLGAAITQFRKLTRLDTSTNQRVFHVGWQKDYAV
;
A
#
# COMPACT_ATOMS: atom_id res chain seq x y z
N MET A 1 24.45 43.09 -32.76
CA MET A 1 25.76 42.91 -33.40
C MET A 1 26.81 42.89 -32.31
N GLU A 2 27.45 41.74 -32.12
CA GLU A 2 28.44 41.50 -31.05
C GLU A 2 29.81 42.11 -31.37
N ASN A 3 30.15 42.18 -32.66
CA ASN A 3 31.39 42.77 -33.16
C ASN A 3 31.07 43.90 -34.15
N LYS A 4 31.96 44.90 -34.24
CA LYS A 4 31.84 46.05 -35.15
C LYS A 4 33.20 46.42 -35.73
N ILE A 5 33.23 46.71 -37.03
CA ILE A 5 34.38 47.32 -37.70
C ILE A 5 34.31 48.84 -37.51
N ILE A 6 35.43 49.42 -37.08
CA ILE A 6 35.53 50.86 -36.80
C ILE A 6 36.16 51.53 -38.02
N PHE A 7 35.33 52.23 -38.80
CA PHE A 7 35.80 53.07 -39.90
C PHE A 7 36.23 54.44 -39.36
N HIS A 8 37.41 54.90 -39.79
CA HIS A 8 37.94 56.23 -39.48
C HIS A 8 37.89 57.12 -40.73
N ALA A 9 37.82 58.44 -40.55
CA ALA A 9 37.90 59.34 -41.69
C ALA A 9 39.28 59.24 -42.37
N ASN A 10 39.29 59.16 -43.71
CA ASN A 10 40.48 59.05 -44.56
C ASN A 10 41.29 57.75 -44.44
N ILE A 11 40.69 56.66 -43.97
CA ILE A 11 41.30 55.32 -44.01
C ILE A 11 41.16 54.69 -45.40
N ASP A 12 42.11 53.83 -45.77
CA ASP A 12 42.01 52.97 -46.96
C ASP A 12 41.27 51.68 -46.55
N ASP A 13 40.04 51.51 -47.03
CA ASP A 13 39.18 50.39 -46.64
C ASP A 13 39.53 49.14 -47.46
N ASP A 14 39.86 48.03 -46.79
CA ASP A 14 40.03 46.74 -47.45
C ASP A 14 38.65 46.18 -47.83
N PRO A 15 38.43 45.72 -49.08
CA PRO A 15 37.18 45.08 -49.48
C PRO A 15 36.72 43.94 -48.55
N THR A 16 37.66 43.26 -47.89
CA THR A 16 37.37 42.20 -46.90
C THR A 16 36.68 42.72 -45.65
N ASP A 17 36.81 44.00 -45.31
CA ASP A 17 36.12 44.59 -44.16
C ASP A 17 34.61 44.70 -44.42
N PHE A 18 34.17 44.91 -45.66
CA PHE A 18 32.75 44.88 -46.01
C PHE A 18 32.15 43.47 -45.98
N THR A 19 32.95 42.44 -46.26
CA THR A 19 32.54 41.04 -46.09
C THR A 19 32.43 40.69 -44.61
N ARG A 20 33.43 41.03 -43.80
CA ARG A 20 33.40 40.82 -42.34
C ARG A 20 32.24 41.53 -41.65
N LEU A 21 31.86 42.73 -42.13
CA LEU A 21 30.68 43.44 -41.63
C LEU A 21 29.40 42.62 -41.84
N GLN A 22 29.27 41.93 -42.97
CA GLN A 22 28.14 41.04 -43.24
C GLN A 22 28.22 39.77 -42.39
N ASP A 23 29.40 39.16 -42.26
CA ASP A 23 29.61 37.98 -41.40
C ASP A 23 29.23 38.26 -39.94
N PHE A 24 29.59 39.43 -39.40
CA PHE A 24 29.23 39.80 -38.02
C PHE A 24 27.72 40.01 -37.85
N ALA A 25 27.04 40.54 -38.85
CA ALA A 25 25.59 40.69 -38.83
C ALA A 25 24.89 39.32 -38.90
N GLU A 26 25.37 38.43 -39.77
CA GLU A 26 24.86 37.06 -39.93
C GLU A 26 25.07 36.24 -38.65
N ALA A 27 26.28 36.22 -38.10
CA ALA A 27 26.58 35.49 -36.86
C ALA A 27 25.74 35.99 -35.67
N SER A 28 25.53 37.31 -35.56
CA SER A 28 24.70 37.88 -34.49
C SER A 28 23.24 37.44 -34.61
N LEU A 29 22.71 37.26 -35.83
CA LEU A 29 21.36 36.75 -36.03
C LEU A 29 21.29 35.25 -35.74
N ASP A 30 22.31 34.49 -36.13
CA ASP A 30 22.38 33.05 -35.86
C ASP A 30 22.42 32.76 -34.36
N HIS A 31 23.16 33.54 -33.57
CA HIS A 31 23.18 33.41 -32.11
C HIS A 31 21.81 33.71 -31.49
N VAL A 32 21.12 34.76 -31.94
CA VAL A 32 19.77 35.09 -31.45
C VAL A 32 18.78 33.95 -31.73
N VAL A 33 18.87 33.31 -32.89
CA VAL A 33 18.02 32.17 -33.22
C VAL A 33 18.42 30.93 -32.41
N LEU A 34 19.71 30.66 -32.27
CA LEU A 34 20.24 29.50 -31.53
C LEU A 34 19.85 29.54 -30.05
N ASP A 35 20.09 30.68 -29.40
CA ASP A 35 19.92 30.85 -27.96
C ASP A 35 18.50 31.24 -27.59
N GLY A 36 17.86 32.08 -28.41
CA GLY A 36 16.57 32.70 -28.11
C GLY A 36 15.35 31.99 -28.66
N ILE A 37 15.49 31.16 -29.70
CA ILE A 37 14.35 30.52 -30.39
C ILE A 37 14.39 29.00 -30.22
N SER A 38 15.39 28.33 -30.80
CA SER A 38 15.55 26.88 -30.69
C SER A 38 16.87 26.44 -31.31
N SER A 39 17.60 25.58 -30.60
CA SER A 39 18.76 24.86 -31.15
C SER A 39 18.39 23.63 -31.97
N LEU A 40 17.13 23.17 -31.86
CA LEU A 40 16.59 22.04 -32.61
C LEU A 40 16.14 22.45 -34.01
N THR A 41 16.14 21.49 -34.93
CA THR A 41 15.66 21.70 -36.30
C THR A 41 14.14 21.80 -36.32
N LYS A 42 13.62 22.95 -36.76
CA LYS A 42 12.18 23.26 -36.81
C LYS A 42 11.80 23.98 -38.09
N TYR A 43 10.55 23.92 -38.51
CA TYR A 43 10.05 24.65 -39.69
C TYR A 43 8.93 25.65 -39.35
N VAL A 44 8.79 26.66 -40.19
CA VAL A 44 7.64 27.58 -40.23
C VAL A 44 7.17 27.70 -41.67
N GLY A 45 5.85 27.66 -41.89
CA GLY A 45 5.27 27.66 -43.23
C GLY A 45 5.25 26.26 -43.85
N PHE A 46 5.66 26.13 -45.11
CA PHE A 46 5.65 24.87 -45.87
C PHE A 46 4.28 24.14 -45.88
N GLY A 47 3.18 24.89 -45.89
CA GLY A 47 1.85 24.32 -45.95
C GLY A 47 1.69 23.41 -47.16
N VAL A 48 1.42 22.12 -46.92
CA VAL A 48 1.25 21.12 -47.98
C VAL A 48 -0.23 20.99 -48.31
N THR A 49 -0.58 21.20 -49.58
CA THR A 49 -1.96 21.14 -50.07
C THR A 49 -2.05 20.27 -51.32
N LYS A 50 -3.23 19.66 -51.54
CA LYS A 50 -3.50 18.87 -52.74
C LYS A 50 -3.84 19.81 -53.90
N SER A 51 -2.99 19.87 -54.92
CA SER A 51 -3.18 20.74 -56.09
C SER A 51 -3.86 20.02 -57.27
N ALA A 52 -3.71 18.69 -57.37
CA ALA A 52 -4.41 17.85 -58.33
C ALA A 52 -4.60 16.43 -57.77
N VAL A 53 -5.22 15.52 -58.54
CA VAL A 53 -5.49 14.13 -58.11
C VAL A 53 -4.21 13.40 -57.68
N THR A 54 -3.11 13.57 -58.42
CA THR A 54 -1.80 12.96 -58.16
C THR A 54 -0.74 13.97 -57.71
N GLN A 55 -1.10 15.24 -57.49
CA GLN A 55 -0.14 16.31 -57.28
C GLN A 55 -0.37 17.05 -55.95
N ILE A 56 0.72 17.39 -55.28
CA ILE A 56 0.75 18.29 -54.12
C ILE A 56 1.51 19.58 -54.46
N SER A 57 1.15 20.65 -53.75
CA SER A 57 1.87 21.91 -53.72
C SER A 57 2.28 22.24 -52.28
N VAL A 58 3.53 22.63 -52.11
CA VAL A 58 4.13 23.05 -50.85
C VAL A 58 4.39 24.54 -50.92
N ALA A 59 3.76 25.30 -50.02
CA ALA A 59 3.93 26.74 -49.93
C ALA A 59 5.35 27.12 -49.50
N THR A 60 5.71 28.39 -49.69
CA THR A 60 6.99 28.93 -49.23
C THR A 60 7.12 28.85 -47.71
N GLY A 61 8.33 28.64 -47.21
CA GLY A 61 8.59 28.44 -45.79
C GLY A 61 10.04 28.72 -45.39
N ARG A 62 10.29 28.58 -44.09
CA ARG A 62 11.62 28.72 -43.49
C ARG A 62 11.94 27.50 -42.64
N LEU A 63 13.17 27.04 -42.74
CA LEU A 63 13.75 25.99 -41.91
C LEU A 63 14.76 26.63 -40.97
N TYR A 64 14.63 26.33 -39.69
CA TYR A 64 15.57 26.70 -38.64
C TYR A 64 16.38 25.46 -38.30
N SER A 65 17.71 25.56 -38.36
CA SER A 65 18.61 24.45 -38.04
C SER A 65 19.91 24.97 -37.47
N ALA A 66 20.29 24.54 -36.26
CA ALA A 66 21.54 24.91 -35.61
C ALA A 66 21.81 26.44 -35.59
N GLY A 67 20.78 27.24 -35.29
CA GLY A 67 20.85 28.71 -35.29
C GLY A 67 20.68 29.37 -36.67
N LYS A 68 20.85 28.63 -37.76
CA LYS A 68 20.75 29.16 -39.12
C LYS A 68 19.30 29.15 -39.63
N VAL A 69 18.94 30.18 -40.38
CA VAL A 69 17.64 30.29 -41.08
C VAL A 69 17.83 30.04 -42.57
N TYR A 70 17.16 29.01 -43.08
CA TYR A 70 17.11 28.66 -44.50
C TYR A 70 15.75 29.02 -45.07
N SER A 71 15.72 29.72 -46.19
CA SER A 71 14.47 30.10 -46.88
C SER A 71 14.22 29.23 -48.10
N SER A 72 12.97 28.84 -48.34
CA SER A 72 12.60 28.24 -49.62
C SER A 72 12.70 29.27 -50.74
N ALA A 73 12.77 28.82 -51.99
CA ALA A 73 12.57 29.70 -53.14
C ALA A 73 11.22 30.45 -53.05
N ASP A 74 11.12 31.60 -53.71
CA ASP A 74 9.93 32.49 -53.68
C ASP A 74 8.67 31.88 -54.34
N ASN A 75 8.79 30.70 -54.95
CA ASN A 75 7.69 30.01 -55.63
C ASN A 75 7.33 28.70 -54.90
N ALA A 76 6.03 28.36 -54.92
CA ALA A 76 5.54 27.10 -54.37
C ALA A 76 6.17 25.90 -55.10
N TRP A 77 6.61 24.91 -54.33
CA TRP A 77 7.19 23.69 -54.87
C TRP A 77 6.09 22.66 -55.15
N SER A 78 6.05 22.09 -56.35
CA SER A 78 5.04 21.10 -56.72
C SER A 78 5.66 19.75 -56.98
N LYS A 79 4.99 18.67 -56.53
CA LYS A 79 5.40 17.29 -56.77
C LYS A 79 4.23 16.48 -57.33
N ASP A 80 4.46 15.84 -58.46
CA ASP A 80 3.54 14.86 -59.05
C ASP A 80 3.98 13.44 -58.66
N PHE A 81 3.01 12.65 -58.21
CA PHE A 81 3.16 11.27 -57.77
C PHE A 81 2.71 10.25 -58.79
N ILE A 82 2.35 10.65 -60.02
CA ILE A 82 1.81 9.74 -61.05
C ILE A 82 2.66 8.47 -61.27
N THR A 83 3.99 8.58 -61.22
CA THR A 83 4.93 7.44 -61.36
C THR A 83 5.23 6.71 -60.04
N GLN A 84 4.67 7.19 -58.93
CA GLN A 84 4.99 6.77 -57.56
C GLN A 84 3.76 6.22 -56.81
N LEU A 85 2.59 6.17 -57.46
CA LEU A 85 1.36 5.60 -56.90
C LEU A 85 1.53 4.09 -56.60
N PRO A 86 0.94 3.58 -55.50
CA PRO A 86 0.91 2.16 -55.19
C PRO A 86 0.03 1.39 -56.17
N VAL A 87 0.27 0.08 -56.32
CA VAL A 87 -0.43 -0.76 -57.31
C VAL A 87 -1.76 -1.28 -56.77
N ALA A 88 -1.82 -1.67 -55.49
CA ALA A 88 -3.01 -2.28 -54.89
C ALA A 88 -3.33 -1.76 -53.47
N GLY A 89 -2.31 -1.46 -52.67
CA GLY A 89 -2.44 -0.99 -51.29
C GLY A 89 -2.37 0.53 -51.15
N LYS A 90 -2.03 1.01 -49.94
CA LYS A 90 -1.70 2.41 -49.67
C LYS A 90 -0.21 2.54 -49.38
N ARG A 91 0.34 3.75 -49.52
CA ARG A 91 1.71 4.08 -49.08
C ARG A 91 1.80 5.50 -48.56
N ILE A 92 2.70 5.77 -47.63
CA ILE A 92 2.94 7.12 -47.11
C ILE A 92 4.15 7.74 -47.80
N ALA A 93 3.99 8.96 -48.29
CA ALA A 93 5.02 9.82 -48.84
C ALA A 93 5.28 10.96 -47.85
N SER A 94 6.47 11.01 -47.26
CA SER A 94 6.85 12.07 -46.32
C SER A 94 7.56 13.20 -47.05
N VAL A 95 7.02 14.41 -46.94
CA VAL A 95 7.65 15.64 -47.45
C VAL A 95 8.71 16.08 -46.45
N VAL A 96 9.94 16.20 -46.91
CA VAL A 96 11.10 16.51 -46.07
C VAL A 96 11.81 17.77 -46.56
N THR A 97 12.42 18.49 -45.63
CA THR A 97 13.27 19.65 -45.91
C THR A 97 14.63 19.54 -45.24
N TRP A 98 15.66 20.12 -45.87
CA TRP A 98 16.99 20.32 -45.29
C TRP A 98 17.59 21.64 -45.76
N GLY A 99 18.57 22.15 -45.00
CA GLY A 99 19.27 23.39 -45.33
C GLY A 99 20.49 23.12 -46.20
N GLN A 100 20.72 23.97 -47.21
CA GLN A 100 21.96 24.04 -47.96
C GLN A 100 22.37 25.48 -48.19
N GLU A 101 23.67 25.73 -48.25
CA GLU A 101 24.24 27.03 -48.61
C GLU A 101 24.63 27.00 -50.08
N SER A 102 24.26 28.05 -50.81
CA SER A 102 24.50 28.15 -52.24
C SER A 102 24.88 29.57 -52.62
N ASP A 103 25.94 29.68 -53.43
CA ASP A 103 26.32 30.92 -54.07
C ASP A 103 25.56 31.07 -55.39
N THR A 104 24.75 32.12 -55.46
CA THR A 104 23.81 32.41 -56.54
C THR A 104 24.16 33.73 -57.22
N ASP A 105 23.41 34.07 -58.28
CA ASP A 105 23.59 35.30 -59.06
C ASP A 105 25.00 35.44 -59.70
N ILE A 106 25.42 34.42 -60.46
CA ILE A 106 26.69 34.43 -61.19
C ILE A 106 26.64 35.44 -62.33
N ARG A 107 27.47 36.48 -62.27
CA ARG A 107 27.57 37.51 -63.32
C ARG A 107 29.04 37.82 -63.62
N PRO A 108 29.39 38.22 -64.87
CA PRO A 108 30.74 38.64 -65.19
C PRO A 108 31.09 39.96 -64.49
N ARG A 109 32.24 40.00 -63.81
CA ARG A 109 32.84 41.19 -63.20
C ARG A 109 34.26 41.39 -63.71
N GLN A 110 34.68 42.63 -63.92
CA GLN A 110 36.04 42.92 -64.37
C GLN A 110 36.99 42.95 -63.16
N PHE A 111 38.05 42.15 -63.22
CA PHE A 111 39.13 42.12 -62.23
C PHE A 111 40.39 42.73 -62.82
N LEU A 112 41.06 43.58 -62.07
CA LEU A 112 42.35 44.17 -62.46
C LEU A 112 43.45 43.13 -62.26
N ILE A 113 44.16 42.74 -63.32
CA ILE A 113 45.22 41.72 -63.26
C ILE A 113 46.60 42.38 -63.10
N ASN A 114 46.76 43.60 -63.63
CA ASN A 114 48.02 44.33 -63.53
C ASN A 114 47.74 45.80 -63.15
N ALA A 115 48.25 46.18 -61.98
CA ALA A 115 48.05 47.51 -61.39
C ALA A 115 48.81 48.63 -62.13
N GLU A 116 49.93 48.32 -62.78
CA GLU A 116 50.77 49.30 -63.49
C GLU A 116 50.25 49.59 -64.90
N THR A 117 49.74 48.58 -65.61
CA THR A 117 49.20 48.73 -66.98
C THR A 117 47.68 48.94 -67.03
N ARG A 118 47.00 48.86 -65.89
CA ARG A 118 45.54 48.90 -65.74
C ARG A 118 44.79 47.86 -66.58
N GLN A 119 45.42 46.72 -66.88
CA GLN A 119 44.79 45.64 -67.63
C GLN A 119 43.77 44.89 -66.75
N ALA A 120 42.55 44.70 -67.26
CA ALA A 120 41.47 44.00 -66.57
C ALA A 120 40.86 42.87 -67.43
N GLU A 121 40.42 41.79 -66.79
CA GLU A 121 39.76 40.64 -67.43
C GLU A 121 38.41 40.36 -66.76
N PRO A 122 37.35 40.06 -67.53
CA PRO A 122 36.09 39.62 -66.96
C PRO A 122 36.17 38.19 -66.43
N GLN A 123 35.84 38.01 -65.14
CA GLN A 123 35.66 36.69 -64.53
C GLN A 123 34.20 36.52 -64.10
N ALA A 124 33.64 35.32 -64.28
CA ALA A 124 32.30 34.99 -63.80
C ALA A 124 32.36 34.66 -62.31
N VAL A 125 31.72 35.48 -61.47
CA VAL A 125 31.79 35.34 -60.01
C VAL A 125 30.37 35.39 -59.44
N PRO A 126 30.03 34.52 -58.47
CA PRO A 126 28.76 34.62 -57.75
C PRO A 126 28.71 35.89 -56.91
N LEU A 127 27.53 36.51 -56.82
CA LEU A 127 27.35 37.78 -56.11
C LEU A 127 26.49 37.68 -54.86
N VAL A 128 25.78 36.57 -54.66
CA VAL A 128 24.84 36.39 -53.56
C VAL A 128 25.06 35.05 -52.88
N HIS A 129 25.47 35.06 -51.61
CA HIS A 129 25.41 33.87 -50.77
C HIS A 129 23.99 33.69 -50.24
N SER A 130 23.44 32.48 -50.30
CA SER A 130 22.06 32.21 -49.88
C SER A 130 21.93 30.89 -49.13
N ARG A 131 21.21 30.93 -48.02
CA ARG A 131 20.78 29.76 -47.25
C ARG A 131 19.41 29.29 -47.75
N VAL A 132 19.42 28.18 -48.48
CA VAL A 132 18.26 27.64 -49.19
C VAL A 132 17.71 26.41 -48.48
N ALA A 133 16.41 26.41 -48.19
CA ALA A 133 15.68 25.25 -47.71
C ALA A 133 15.23 24.42 -48.92
N SER A 134 15.72 23.20 -49.02
CA SER A 134 15.45 22.29 -50.13
C SER A 134 14.42 21.26 -49.76
N LEU A 135 13.52 20.97 -50.70
CA LEU A 135 12.39 20.06 -50.50
C LEU A 135 12.57 18.79 -51.32
N ASN A 136 12.20 17.66 -50.72
CA ASN A 136 12.10 16.37 -51.41
C ASN A 136 11.00 15.50 -50.78
N VAL A 137 10.71 14.35 -51.39
CA VAL A 137 9.82 13.34 -50.84
C VAL A 137 10.56 12.03 -50.62
N VAL A 138 10.37 11.45 -49.44
CA VAL A 138 10.77 10.09 -49.12
C VAL A 138 9.54 9.19 -49.17
N LEU A 139 9.63 8.07 -49.91
CA LEU A 139 8.52 7.14 -50.08
C LEU A 139 8.64 5.96 -49.12
N GLY A 140 7.55 5.64 -48.43
CA GLY A 140 7.40 4.44 -47.61
C GLY A 140 7.01 3.20 -48.40
N ALA A 141 7.01 2.05 -47.72
CA ALA A 141 6.57 0.78 -48.27
C ALA A 141 5.06 0.76 -48.50
N GLU A 142 4.62 -0.04 -49.48
CA GLU A 142 3.20 -0.28 -49.76
C GLU A 142 2.65 -1.32 -48.77
N ALA A 143 1.53 -1.02 -48.12
CA ALA A 143 0.84 -1.92 -47.20
C ALA A 143 -0.66 -1.57 -47.11
N PRO A 144 -1.53 -2.48 -46.62
CA PRO A 144 -2.93 -2.16 -46.33
C PRO A 144 -3.07 -1.03 -45.29
N ASP A 145 -2.24 -1.08 -44.25
CA ASP A 145 -2.06 -0.03 -43.23
C ASP A 145 -0.61 0.48 -43.27
N PRO A 146 -0.30 1.48 -44.12
CA PRO A 146 1.08 1.94 -44.31
C PRO A 146 1.56 2.76 -43.12
N THR A 147 2.82 2.55 -42.74
CA THR A 147 3.53 3.38 -41.76
C THR A 147 4.37 4.44 -42.46
N ALA A 148 4.66 5.55 -41.77
CA ALA A 148 5.52 6.60 -42.30
C ALA A 148 6.95 6.06 -42.51
N PRO A 149 7.63 6.43 -43.62
CA PRO A 149 9.01 6.03 -43.86
C PRO A 149 9.96 6.52 -42.76
N LEU A 150 11.01 5.76 -42.49
CA LEU A 150 12.14 6.23 -41.69
C LEU A 150 12.87 7.33 -42.46
N VAL A 151 13.04 8.49 -41.82
CA VAL A 151 13.74 9.65 -42.37
C VAL A 151 15.02 9.86 -41.56
N ASP A 152 16.13 10.07 -42.25
CA ASP A 152 17.44 10.28 -41.62
C ASP A 152 17.48 11.62 -40.85
N ALA A 153 18.30 11.68 -39.79
CA ALA A 153 18.36 12.79 -38.84
C ALA A 153 18.75 14.14 -39.49
N GLY A 154 19.35 14.14 -40.68
CA GLY A 154 19.65 15.33 -41.46
C GLY A 154 18.45 16.00 -42.14
N TYR A 155 17.28 15.35 -42.14
CA TYR A 155 16.06 15.84 -42.79
C TYR A 155 14.95 16.10 -41.78
N THR A 156 14.22 17.19 -41.96
CA THR A 156 13.04 17.52 -41.15
C THR A 156 11.77 17.17 -41.90
N VAL A 157 10.92 16.35 -41.28
CA VAL A 157 9.63 15.97 -41.86
C VAL A 157 8.62 17.09 -41.64
N ILE A 158 8.01 17.56 -42.73
CA ILE A 158 6.99 18.61 -42.75
C ILE A 158 5.59 18.00 -42.71
N ALA A 159 5.32 17.01 -43.56
CA ALA A 159 4.01 16.40 -43.72
C ALA A 159 4.10 14.95 -44.19
N ASN A 160 3.11 14.16 -43.80
CA ASN A 160 2.89 12.80 -44.29
C ASN A 160 1.68 12.79 -45.23
N VAL A 161 1.90 12.33 -46.46
CA VAL A 161 0.89 12.26 -47.52
C VAL A 161 0.54 10.80 -47.79
N VAL A 162 -0.72 10.42 -47.61
CA VAL A 162 -1.20 9.08 -47.92
C VAL A 162 -1.54 9.00 -49.41
N LEU A 163 -0.90 8.07 -50.12
CA LEU A 163 -1.14 7.77 -51.53
C LEU A 163 -1.94 6.47 -51.65
N THR A 164 -2.90 6.47 -52.56
CA THR A 164 -3.71 5.32 -52.99
C THR A 164 -3.49 5.09 -54.49
N PRO A 165 -3.93 3.95 -55.06
CA PRO A 165 -3.78 3.70 -56.50
C PRO A 165 -4.50 4.73 -57.38
N THR A 166 -5.44 5.49 -56.82
CA THR A 166 -6.21 6.53 -57.51
C THR A 166 -5.65 7.95 -57.30
N GLY A 167 -4.67 8.15 -56.42
CA GLY A 167 -4.06 9.46 -56.15
C GLY A 167 -3.84 9.77 -54.67
N VAL A 168 -3.70 11.07 -54.36
CA VAL A 168 -3.51 11.59 -52.99
C VAL A 168 -4.82 11.47 -52.20
N ASP A 169 -4.79 10.80 -51.05
CA ASP A 169 -5.94 10.56 -50.17
C ASP A 169 -6.00 11.64 -49.08
N THR A 170 -5.08 11.60 -48.12
CA THR A 170 -5.01 12.53 -46.98
C THR A 170 -3.62 13.14 -46.83
N ILE A 171 -3.56 14.39 -46.37
CA ILE A 171 -2.32 15.12 -46.05
C ILE A 171 -2.37 15.49 -44.56
N THR A 172 -1.37 15.06 -43.80
CA THR A 172 -1.26 15.37 -42.37
C THR A 172 0.06 16.09 -42.11
N MET A 173 -0.01 17.34 -41.65
CA MET A 173 1.17 18.11 -41.24
C MET A 173 1.75 17.54 -39.94
N VAL A 174 3.08 17.50 -39.83
CA VAL A 174 3.78 17.08 -38.60
C VAL A 174 4.02 18.32 -37.74
N THR A 175 3.12 18.54 -36.79
CA THR A 175 3.14 19.74 -35.91
C THR A 175 4.28 19.72 -34.90
N ASP A 176 4.80 18.54 -34.54
CA ASP A 176 5.91 18.42 -33.59
C ASP A 176 7.20 19.07 -34.09
N ASN A 177 7.39 19.10 -35.41
CA ASN A 177 8.54 19.73 -36.06
C ASN A 177 8.30 21.22 -36.39
N GLN A 178 7.10 21.74 -36.12
CA GLN A 178 6.77 23.13 -36.37
C GLN A 178 7.27 24.01 -35.21
N LEU A 179 7.84 25.18 -35.54
CA LEU A 179 8.20 26.17 -34.53
C LEU A 179 6.95 26.99 -34.13
N PRO A 180 6.51 26.95 -32.86
CA PRO A 180 5.41 27.78 -32.36
C PRO A 180 5.80 29.26 -32.31
N SER A 181 4.81 30.16 -32.40
CA SER A 181 5.03 31.60 -32.20
C SER A 181 5.06 31.96 -30.70
N VAL A 182 5.68 33.10 -30.38
CA VAL A 182 5.70 33.63 -29.00
C VAL A 182 4.28 33.89 -28.48
N GLN A 183 3.38 34.38 -29.34
CA GLN A 183 1.96 34.58 -29.00
C GLN A 183 1.25 33.26 -28.65
N ALA A 184 1.58 32.15 -29.32
CA ALA A 184 1.02 30.85 -28.99
C ALA A 184 1.55 30.33 -27.63
N HIS A 185 2.77 30.73 -27.25
CA HIS A 185 3.31 30.45 -25.92
C HIS A 185 2.63 31.29 -24.83
N GLU A 186 2.42 32.59 -25.07
CA GLU A 186 1.70 33.50 -24.18
C GLU A 186 0.29 32.99 -23.90
N GLN A 187 -0.45 32.60 -24.94
CA GLN A 187 -1.80 32.04 -24.76
C GLN A 187 -1.82 30.75 -23.93
N ARG A 188 -0.80 29.89 -24.07
CA ARG A 188 -0.67 28.68 -23.23
C ARG A 188 -0.33 29.01 -21.77
N ILE A 189 0.40 30.10 -21.52
CA ILE A 189 0.73 30.57 -20.18
C ILE A 189 -0.51 31.19 -19.55
N ASP A 190 -1.24 32.05 -20.26
CA ASP A 190 -2.52 32.60 -19.81
C ASP A 190 -3.52 31.49 -19.44
N ASP A 191 -3.62 30.43 -20.26
CA ASP A 191 -4.48 29.29 -19.96
C ASP A 191 -4.06 28.56 -18.66
N LEU A 192 -2.76 28.50 -18.35
CA LEU A 192 -2.23 27.92 -17.11
C LEU A 192 -2.47 28.83 -15.90
N GLU A 193 -2.30 30.13 -16.05
CA GLU A 193 -2.54 31.12 -14.99
C GLU A 193 -4.02 31.21 -14.63
N VAL A 194 -4.91 31.21 -15.62
CA VAL A 194 -6.37 31.14 -15.43
C VAL A 194 -6.77 29.84 -14.71
N PHE A 195 -6.12 28.72 -15.03
CA PHE A 195 -6.32 27.47 -14.33
C PHE A 195 -5.85 27.55 -12.86
N GLU A 196 -4.68 28.13 -12.60
CA GLU A 196 -4.17 28.31 -11.23
C GLU A 196 -5.07 29.22 -10.39
N GLU A 197 -5.55 30.33 -10.96
CA GLU A 197 -6.44 31.26 -10.26
C GLU A 197 -7.79 30.60 -9.92
N THR A 198 -8.35 29.84 -10.86
CA THR A 198 -9.66 29.19 -10.67
C THR A 198 -9.56 27.98 -9.74
N ALA A 199 -8.58 27.10 -9.94
CA ALA A 199 -8.44 25.87 -9.17
C ALA A 199 -7.75 26.08 -7.82
N GLY A 200 -6.79 26.99 -7.72
CA GLY A 200 -5.99 27.22 -6.51
C GLY A 200 -6.81 27.76 -5.34
N LEU A 201 -7.74 28.69 -5.61
CA LEU A 201 -8.68 29.22 -4.61
C LEU A 201 -9.69 28.16 -4.14
N GLN A 202 -10.15 27.31 -5.05
CA GLN A 202 -11.08 26.22 -4.72
C GLN A 202 -10.41 25.11 -3.90
N ILE A 203 -9.13 24.82 -4.17
CA ILE A 203 -8.36 23.81 -3.42
C ILE A 203 -7.99 24.32 -2.03
N LYS A 204 -7.56 25.58 -1.89
CA LYS A 204 -7.19 26.17 -0.58
C LYS A 204 -8.38 26.27 0.39
N THR A 205 -9.60 26.38 -0.12
CA THR A 205 -10.82 26.50 0.71
C THR A 205 -11.42 25.16 1.13
N LEU A 206 -10.98 24.03 0.55
CA LEU A 206 -11.42 22.68 0.94
C LEU A 206 -11.19 22.39 2.43
N ALA A 207 -10.04 22.78 2.98
CA ALA A 207 -9.74 22.55 4.39
C ALA A 207 -10.72 23.28 5.33
N SER A 208 -11.15 24.49 4.95
CA SER A 208 -12.10 25.29 5.73
C SER A 208 -13.54 24.76 5.60
N ASP A 209 -13.95 24.32 4.42
CA ASP A 209 -15.30 23.81 4.19
C ASP A 209 -15.48 22.39 4.75
N ILE A 210 -14.44 21.55 4.76
CA ILE A 210 -14.44 20.26 5.48
C ILE A 210 -14.54 20.48 6.99
N ALA A 211 -13.85 21.49 7.52
CA ALA A 211 -13.96 21.86 8.93
C ALA A 211 -15.38 22.37 9.27
N ALA A 212 -16.01 23.14 8.38
CA ALA A 212 -17.39 23.60 8.53
C ALA A 212 -18.40 22.43 8.46
N LEU A 213 -18.19 21.46 7.58
CA LEU A 213 -19.01 20.24 7.48
C LEU A 213 -18.90 19.34 8.71
N LYS A 214 -17.69 19.18 9.26
CA LYS A 214 -17.48 18.47 10.53
C LYS A 214 -18.20 19.17 11.69
N ALA A 215 -18.20 20.50 11.71
CA ALA A 215 -18.94 21.28 12.70
C ALA A 215 -20.47 21.18 12.49
N ALA A 216 -20.97 21.23 11.27
CA ALA A 216 -22.40 21.17 10.95
C ALA A 216 -23.00 19.75 11.15
N GLY A 217 -22.26 18.69 10.79
CA GLY A 217 -22.68 17.30 11.01
C GLY A 217 -22.90 16.93 12.48
N SER A 218 -22.27 17.68 13.41
CA SER A 218 -22.48 17.53 14.85
C SER A 218 -23.78 18.15 15.39
N LYS A 219 -24.51 18.93 14.57
CA LYS A 219 -25.69 19.71 15.01
C LYS A 219 -26.98 19.49 14.21
N GLY A 220 -26.99 18.61 13.21
CA GLY A 220 -28.22 18.20 12.50
C GLY A 220 -28.81 19.21 11.51
N ASP A 221 -28.28 20.44 11.42
CA ASP A 221 -28.71 21.44 10.45
C ASP A 221 -27.60 21.67 9.40
N VAL A 222 -27.77 21.12 8.20
CA VAL A 222 -26.86 21.38 7.07
C VAL A 222 -27.47 22.46 6.18
N ASP A 223 -26.76 23.59 6.07
CA ASP A 223 -27.09 24.67 5.14
C ASP A 223 -27.00 24.21 3.66
N GLN A 224 -28.09 24.36 2.91
CA GLN A 224 -28.19 23.94 1.50
C GLN A 224 -27.16 24.62 0.59
N ALA A 225 -26.76 25.86 0.88
CA ALA A 225 -25.75 26.56 0.09
C ALA A 225 -24.34 25.98 0.31
N THR A 226 -24.07 25.48 1.51
CA THR A 226 -22.82 24.79 1.84
C THR A 226 -22.79 23.38 1.26
N MET A 227 -23.92 22.65 1.30
CA MET A 227 -24.05 21.36 0.61
C MET A 227 -23.88 21.49 -0.90
N GLY A 228 -24.49 22.49 -1.54
CA GLY A 228 -24.34 22.74 -2.98
C GLY A 228 -22.90 23.04 -3.40
N ARG A 229 -22.17 23.84 -2.63
CA ARG A 229 -20.75 24.14 -2.90
C ARG A 229 -19.86 22.90 -2.73
N THR A 230 -20.12 22.08 -1.73
CA THR A 230 -19.39 20.82 -1.53
C THR A 230 -19.66 19.82 -2.65
N LEU A 231 -20.92 19.70 -3.11
CA LEU A 231 -21.28 18.81 -4.22
C LEU A 231 -20.62 19.23 -5.53
N VAL A 232 -20.58 20.53 -5.85
CA VAL A 232 -19.87 21.04 -7.04
C VAL A 232 -18.38 20.73 -6.97
N ARG A 233 -17.76 20.85 -5.79
CA ARG A 233 -16.33 20.55 -5.63
C ARG A 233 -16.03 19.07 -5.63
N LEU A 234 -16.90 18.25 -5.07
CA LEU A 234 -16.82 16.80 -5.18
C LEU A 234 -16.93 16.39 -6.64
N ALA A 235 -17.85 16.99 -7.41
CA ALA A 235 -17.96 16.74 -8.86
C ALA A 235 -16.68 17.11 -9.63
N VAL A 236 -15.96 18.17 -9.24
CA VAL A 236 -14.65 18.52 -9.83
C VAL A 236 -13.56 17.50 -9.46
N LEU A 237 -13.56 17.00 -8.22
CA LEU A 237 -12.62 15.96 -7.78
C LEU A 237 -12.92 14.63 -8.47
N GLU A 238 -14.19 14.28 -8.61
CA GLU A 238 -14.66 13.14 -9.38
C GLU A 238 -14.26 13.27 -10.85
N SER A 239 -14.35 14.47 -11.44
CA SER A 239 -13.89 14.72 -12.81
C SER A 239 -12.38 14.57 -12.98
N LYS A 240 -11.59 15.01 -11.99
CA LYS A 240 -10.14 14.76 -11.98
C LYS A 240 -9.83 13.27 -11.84
N ASN A 241 -10.69 12.51 -11.17
CA ASN A 241 -10.59 11.07 -10.99
C ASN A 241 -11.32 10.26 -12.11
N GLY A 242 -11.61 10.89 -13.26
CA GLY A 242 -12.09 10.20 -14.47
C GLY A 242 -13.61 9.94 -14.53
N VAL A 243 -14.40 10.48 -13.59
CA VAL A 243 -15.87 10.46 -13.65
C VAL A 243 -16.35 11.66 -14.45
N VAL A 244 -17.17 11.47 -15.47
CA VAL A 244 -17.63 12.60 -16.30
C VAL A 244 -18.56 13.53 -15.51
N TYR A 245 -18.47 14.85 -15.76
CA TYR A 245 -19.26 15.87 -15.04
C TYR A 245 -20.79 15.67 -15.16
N ASN A 246 -21.25 15.05 -16.25
CA ASN A 246 -22.66 14.75 -16.48
C ASN A 246 -23.08 13.36 -15.95
N ALA A 247 -22.28 12.72 -15.10
CA ALA A 247 -22.69 11.48 -14.45
C ALA A 247 -23.93 11.73 -13.58
N ILE A 248 -24.92 10.86 -13.72
CA ILE A 248 -26.15 10.84 -12.91
C ILE A 248 -25.83 10.39 -11.48
N ASP A 249 -24.89 9.46 -11.33
CA ASP A 249 -24.47 8.87 -10.07
C ASP A 249 -23.10 8.19 -10.22
N SER A 250 -22.30 8.15 -9.15
CA SER A 250 -20.95 7.57 -9.05
C SER A 250 -20.81 6.76 -7.75
N ASP A 251 -20.07 5.66 -7.76
CA ASP A 251 -19.75 4.92 -6.52
C ASP A 251 -18.36 4.27 -6.65
N ALA A 252 -17.76 3.99 -5.50
CA ALA A 252 -16.48 3.32 -5.39
C ALA A 252 -16.51 2.25 -4.29
N ASN A 253 -15.81 1.15 -4.52
CA ASN A 253 -15.59 0.10 -3.55
C ASN A 253 -14.10 -0.25 -3.49
N PHE A 254 -13.54 -0.13 -2.29
CA PHE A 254 -12.13 -0.46 -1.99
C PHE A 254 -11.99 -1.83 -1.31
N PHE A 255 -13.09 -2.57 -1.15
CA PHE A 255 -13.09 -3.97 -0.67
C PHE A 255 -12.34 -4.17 0.65
N LEU A 256 -12.43 -3.17 1.54
CA LEU A 256 -11.91 -3.24 2.91
C LEU A 256 -12.84 -4.04 3.83
N ASP A 257 -14.12 -4.11 3.46
CA ASP A 257 -15.15 -4.91 4.10
C ASP A 257 -16.06 -5.58 3.05
N THR A 258 -17.00 -6.39 3.53
CA THR A 258 -17.96 -7.12 2.69
C THR A 258 -19.26 -6.35 2.42
N THR A 259 -19.43 -5.12 2.91
CA THR A 259 -20.73 -4.43 2.91
C THR A 259 -21.28 -4.17 1.51
N LYS A 260 -20.42 -4.01 0.50
CA LYS A 260 -20.77 -3.79 -0.91
C LYS A 260 -20.72 -5.05 -1.78
N SER A 261 -20.43 -6.20 -1.19
CA SER A 261 -20.34 -7.51 -1.85
C SER A 261 -21.57 -8.36 -1.54
N GLN A 262 -22.17 -8.99 -2.55
CA GLN A 262 -23.29 -9.92 -2.40
C GLN A 262 -22.75 -11.36 -2.39
N LEU A 263 -22.09 -11.73 -1.28
CA LEU A 263 -21.39 -13.01 -1.16
C LEU A 263 -22.30 -14.24 -1.04
N ASP A 264 -23.58 -14.03 -0.73
CA ASP A 264 -24.64 -15.04 -0.67
C ASP A 264 -25.27 -15.34 -2.05
N ASP A 265 -24.92 -14.57 -3.10
CA ASP A 265 -25.35 -14.86 -4.46
C ASP A 265 -24.70 -16.17 -4.96
N PRO A 266 -25.43 -17.12 -5.54
CA PRO A 266 -24.85 -18.37 -6.06
C PRO A 266 -23.77 -18.19 -7.12
N LEU A 267 -23.72 -17.02 -7.78
CA LEU A 267 -22.66 -16.67 -8.73
C LEU A 267 -21.41 -16.09 -8.05
N SER A 268 -21.46 -15.75 -6.76
CA SER A 268 -20.34 -15.22 -6.02
C SER A 268 -19.47 -16.37 -5.49
N HIS A 269 -18.24 -16.46 -6.00
CA HIS A 269 -17.18 -17.38 -5.59
C HIS A 269 -15.88 -16.59 -5.47
N VAL A 270 -15.71 -15.89 -4.34
CA VAL A 270 -14.63 -14.93 -4.17
C VAL A 270 -14.38 -14.68 -2.69
N LYS A 271 -13.16 -14.23 -2.37
CA LYS A 271 -12.76 -13.78 -1.05
C LYS A 271 -12.58 -12.26 -1.04
N VAL A 272 -12.99 -11.58 0.04
CA VAL A 272 -12.83 -10.14 0.21
C VAL A 272 -11.86 -9.87 1.35
N GLU A 273 -10.63 -9.51 1.01
CA GLU A 273 -9.55 -9.17 1.96
C GLU A 273 -8.62 -8.13 1.32
N GLU A 274 -8.86 -6.85 1.59
CA GLU A 274 -8.11 -5.74 0.98
C GLU A 274 -8.12 -5.86 -0.56
N GLY A 275 -9.31 -5.99 -1.13
CA GLY A 275 -9.52 -6.36 -2.54
C GLY A 275 -10.38 -7.62 -2.71
N ILE A 276 -10.82 -7.90 -3.94
CA ILE A 276 -11.43 -9.20 -4.28
C ILE A 276 -10.34 -10.15 -4.78
N ARG A 277 -10.23 -11.30 -4.13
CA ARG A 277 -9.16 -12.29 -4.32
C ARG A 277 -9.73 -13.65 -4.69
N MET A 278 -8.88 -14.49 -5.26
CA MET A 278 -9.22 -15.89 -5.51
C MET A 278 -9.64 -16.59 -4.20
N PRO A 279 -10.76 -17.32 -4.18
CA PRO A 279 -11.13 -18.14 -3.04
C PRO A 279 -10.19 -19.35 -2.95
N HIS A 280 -10.34 -20.14 -1.89
CA HIS A 280 -9.52 -21.33 -1.69
C HIS A 280 -10.11 -22.52 -2.46
N ALA A 281 -9.35 -23.12 -3.38
CA ALA A 281 -9.74 -24.37 -4.04
C ALA A 281 -9.62 -25.59 -3.11
N ALA A 282 -8.72 -25.49 -2.13
CA ALA A 282 -8.60 -26.46 -1.06
C ALA A 282 -8.13 -25.72 0.20
N GLU A 283 -8.66 -26.13 1.33
CA GLU A 283 -8.34 -25.56 2.64
C GLU A 283 -8.29 -26.65 3.71
N GLY A 284 -7.53 -26.39 4.75
CA GLY A 284 -7.43 -27.24 5.92
C GLY A 284 -7.14 -26.42 7.16
N ALA A 285 -7.88 -26.69 8.23
CA ALA A 285 -7.66 -26.09 9.54
C ALA A 285 -7.18 -27.16 10.52
N ALA A 286 -6.15 -26.85 11.30
CA ALA A 286 -5.65 -27.70 12.37
C ALA A 286 -5.33 -26.87 13.62
N ALA A 287 -5.54 -27.45 14.80
CA ALA A 287 -5.02 -26.88 16.04
C ALA A 287 -3.49 -26.95 16.04
N LEU A 288 -2.83 -25.90 16.53
CA LEU A 288 -1.38 -25.92 16.67
C LEU A 288 -1.02 -26.85 17.84
N GLN A 289 -0.25 -27.90 17.58
CA GLN A 289 0.13 -28.88 18.58
C GLN A 289 1.59 -29.28 18.44
N ILE A 290 2.21 -29.62 19.57
CA ILE A 290 3.55 -30.19 19.60
C ILE A 290 3.54 -31.60 18.99
N PHE A 291 4.55 -31.94 18.21
CA PHE A 291 4.65 -33.26 17.56
C PHE A 291 4.88 -34.38 18.58
N ASN A 292 5.79 -34.14 19.53
CA ASN A 292 6.06 -35.07 20.63
C ASN A 292 5.72 -34.39 21.97
N PRO A 293 4.62 -34.77 22.65
CA PRO A 293 4.26 -34.22 23.95
C PRO A 293 5.31 -34.43 25.06
N LEU A 294 6.22 -35.38 24.89
CA LEU A 294 7.30 -35.70 25.83
C LEU A 294 8.66 -35.10 25.42
N ASP A 295 8.67 -34.11 24.53
CA ASP A 295 9.90 -33.42 24.14
C ASP A 295 10.55 -32.73 25.36
N PRO A 296 11.78 -33.12 25.76
CA PRO A 296 12.44 -32.55 26.94
C PRO A 296 12.82 -31.07 26.77
N SER A 297 12.75 -30.52 25.54
CA SER A 297 13.01 -29.12 25.25
C SER A 297 11.78 -28.22 25.45
N ALA A 298 10.61 -28.79 25.72
CA ALA A 298 9.35 -28.09 25.91
C ALA A 298 8.79 -28.28 27.33
N THR A 299 8.06 -27.29 27.83
CA THR A 299 7.23 -27.40 29.03
C THR A 299 5.86 -26.82 28.72
N ILE A 300 4.82 -27.64 28.85
CA ILE A 300 3.43 -27.23 28.58
C ILE A 300 2.69 -27.17 29.91
N LYS A 301 2.10 -26.02 30.23
CA LYS A 301 1.21 -25.83 31.39
C LYS A 301 -0.08 -25.17 30.92
N ASN A 302 -1.22 -25.78 31.23
CA ASN A 302 -2.57 -25.31 30.85
C ASN A 302 -2.68 -24.85 29.38
N GLY A 303 -2.09 -25.62 28.45
CA GLY A 303 -2.13 -25.30 27.02
C GLY A 303 -1.08 -24.31 26.54
N ILE A 304 -0.33 -23.63 27.43
CA ILE A 304 0.77 -22.74 27.03
C ILE A 304 2.08 -23.50 27.05
N MET A 305 2.76 -23.47 25.91
CA MET A 305 4.07 -24.06 25.67
C MET A 305 5.17 -23.02 25.86
N PHE A 306 6.17 -23.42 26.62
CA PHE A 306 7.42 -22.70 26.87
C PHE A 306 8.60 -23.59 26.46
N PRO A 307 9.76 -23.01 26.12
CA PRO A 307 11.02 -23.73 26.24
C PRO A 307 11.19 -24.30 27.66
N ALA A 308 11.86 -25.44 27.77
CA ALA A 308 12.05 -26.10 29.06
C ALA A 308 12.73 -25.16 30.08
N TYR A 309 12.16 -25.09 31.27
CA TYR A 309 12.63 -24.24 32.36
C TYR A 309 12.57 -24.96 33.71
N THR A 310 13.33 -24.42 34.65
CA THR A 310 13.26 -24.77 36.07
C THR A 310 12.78 -23.57 36.88
N ARG A 311 12.13 -23.82 38.02
CA ARG A 311 11.68 -22.76 38.91
C ARG A 311 12.85 -22.26 39.76
N GLU A 312 13.07 -20.95 39.79
CA GLU A 312 14.13 -20.32 40.59
C GLU A 312 13.53 -19.21 41.49
N ALA A 313 14.01 -19.10 42.72
CA ALA A 313 13.67 -17.97 43.58
C ALA A 313 14.31 -16.69 43.03
N TRP A 314 13.50 -15.66 42.80
CA TRP A 314 13.96 -14.41 42.21
C TRP A 314 14.10 -13.30 43.25
N LEU A 315 13.02 -13.02 43.96
CA LEU A 315 12.96 -11.91 44.90
C LEU A 315 12.23 -12.36 46.16
N GLN A 316 12.72 -11.92 47.32
CA GLN A 316 12.16 -12.31 48.60
C GLN A 316 12.07 -11.09 49.51
N SER A 317 10.98 -11.03 50.28
CA SER A 317 10.88 -10.17 51.45
C SER A 317 12.00 -10.46 52.46
N GLY A 318 12.28 -9.47 53.32
CA GLY A 318 13.22 -9.61 54.43
C GLY A 318 12.83 -10.68 55.46
N ASN A 319 13.42 -10.59 56.65
CA ASN A 319 13.14 -11.52 57.73
C ASN A 319 11.77 -11.26 58.36
N ILE A 320 11.06 -12.34 58.71
CA ILE A 320 9.74 -12.27 59.38
C ILE A 320 9.89 -11.53 60.72
N SER A 321 9.02 -10.55 60.96
CA SER A 321 9.00 -9.74 62.19
C SER A 321 7.63 -9.69 62.87
N GLY A 322 6.58 -10.20 62.24
CA GLY A 322 5.22 -10.17 62.78
C GLY A 322 4.27 -11.10 62.05
N GLU A 323 2.99 -11.02 62.43
CA GLU A 323 1.89 -11.75 61.80
C GLU A 323 0.65 -10.87 61.66
N LEU A 324 -0.17 -11.17 60.65
CA LEU A 324 -1.42 -10.48 60.37
C LEU A 324 -2.52 -11.49 60.08
N GLN A 325 -3.67 -11.28 60.73
CA GLN A 325 -4.90 -12.01 60.44
C GLN A 325 -5.52 -11.48 59.15
N VAL A 326 -5.73 -12.34 58.15
CA VAL A 326 -6.34 -11.93 56.88
C VAL A 326 -7.84 -11.63 57.07
N ALA A 327 -8.52 -12.46 57.86
CA ALA A 327 -9.96 -12.37 58.14
C ALA A 327 -10.38 -11.22 59.08
N ALA A 328 -9.45 -10.38 59.55
CA ALA A 328 -9.76 -9.27 60.45
C ALA A 328 -10.52 -8.11 59.78
N TYR A 329 -10.61 -8.13 58.46
CA TYR A 329 -11.21 -7.06 57.65
C TYR A 329 -12.63 -7.39 57.19
N SER A 330 -13.33 -6.45 56.54
CA SER A 330 -14.71 -6.66 56.08
C SER A 330 -14.78 -7.69 54.94
N VAL A 331 -15.62 -8.72 55.09
CA VAL A 331 -15.89 -9.71 54.03
C VAL A 331 -16.77 -9.11 52.94
N GLN A 332 -16.35 -9.22 51.68
CA GLN A 332 -17.12 -8.77 50.52
C GLN A 332 -16.89 -9.67 49.29
N SER A 333 -17.74 -9.49 48.27
CA SER A 333 -17.59 -10.13 46.96
C SER A 333 -16.88 -9.16 46.01
N PHE A 334 -15.85 -9.65 45.32
CA PHE A 334 -15.05 -8.89 44.36
C PHE A 334 -15.09 -9.55 43.00
N ASP A 335 -15.37 -8.77 41.96
CA ASP A 335 -15.27 -9.22 40.58
C ASP A 335 -13.86 -8.98 40.06
N MET A 336 -13.15 -10.06 39.74
CA MET A 336 -11.84 -10.03 39.11
C MET A 336 -12.00 -10.24 37.61
N VAL A 337 -11.47 -9.31 36.83
CA VAL A 337 -11.51 -9.37 35.36
C VAL A 337 -10.12 -9.75 34.88
N GLN A 338 -9.98 -10.98 34.39
CA GLN A 338 -8.71 -11.53 33.93
C GLN A 338 -8.47 -11.20 32.45
N LYS A 339 -7.39 -10.49 32.14
CA LYS A 339 -6.91 -10.22 30.78
C LYS A 339 -6.35 -11.49 30.15
N MET A 340 -6.70 -11.75 28.88
CA MET A 340 -6.22 -12.91 28.13
C MET A 340 -4.93 -12.59 27.37
N MET A 341 -4.15 -13.61 27.01
CA MET A 341 -2.92 -13.44 26.22
C MET A 341 -3.23 -12.82 24.84
N SER A 342 -2.39 -11.88 24.39
CA SER A 342 -2.54 -11.30 23.05
C SER A 342 -2.26 -12.32 21.94
N LYS A 343 -2.78 -12.02 20.74
CA LYS A 343 -2.66 -12.88 19.56
C LYS A 343 -1.83 -12.20 18.48
N THR A 344 -1.07 -13.02 17.77
CA THR A 344 -0.35 -12.65 16.54
C THR A 344 -0.89 -13.52 15.40
N ARG A 345 -1.17 -12.90 14.25
CA ARG A 345 -1.50 -13.61 13.02
C ARG A 345 -0.35 -13.44 12.03
N ILE A 346 0.17 -14.54 11.51
CA ILE A 346 1.22 -14.58 10.49
C ILE A 346 0.67 -15.30 9.27
N ARG A 347 0.53 -14.58 8.17
CA ARG A 347 0.09 -15.09 6.88
C ARG A 347 1.28 -15.13 5.93
N TYR A 348 1.58 -16.28 5.34
CA TYR A 348 2.74 -16.51 4.48
C TYR A 348 2.33 -17.31 3.24
N GLY A 349 2.70 -16.85 2.05
CA GLY A 349 2.38 -17.52 0.78
C GLY A 349 2.04 -16.58 -0.37
N ASP A 350 1.84 -17.17 -1.55
CA ASP A 350 1.68 -16.44 -2.82
C ASP A 350 0.36 -15.67 -2.94
N GLU A 351 -0.65 -15.99 -2.12
CA GLU A 351 -1.93 -15.27 -2.14
C GLU A 351 -1.89 -13.89 -1.45
N PHE A 352 -0.85 -13.62 -0.66
CA PHE A 352 -0.72 -12.41 0.17
C PHE A 352 0.05 -11.29 -0.55
N TYR A 353 -0.38 -10.92 -1.75
CA TYR A 353 0.10 -9.73 -2.44
C TYR A 353 -0.44 -8.44 -1.81
N VAL A 354 0.43 -7.46 -1.56
CA VAL A 354 0.08 -6.17 -0.94
C VAL A 354 -0.89 -5.42 -1.84
N CYS A 355 -2.03 -4.98 -1.30
CA CYS A 355 -2.96 -4.13 -2.04
C CYS A 355 -2.58 -2.65 -1.86
N THR A 356 -2.79 -1.81 -2.88
CA THR A 356 -2.67 -0.34 -2.73
C THR A 356 -3.57 0.22 -1.63
N ASN A 357 -4.72 -0.41 -1.37
CA ASN A 357 -5.63 -0.04 -0.29
C ASN A 357 -5.07 -0.33 1.11
N SER A 358 -3.96 -1.07 1.24
CA SER A 358 -3.34 -1.31 2.54
C SER A 358 -2.84 -0.01 3.21
N LEU A 359 -2.56 1.04 2.41
CA LEU A 359 -2.26 2.40 2.90
C LEU A 359 -3.46 3.04 3.62
N PHE A 360 -4.69 2.64 3.29
CA PHE A 360 -5.90 3.14 3.94
C PHE A 360 -5.90 2.82 5.44
N TRP A 361 -5.33 1.69 5.86
CA TRP A 361 -5.19 1.33 7.28
C TRP A 361 -4.35 2.33 8.07
N GLN A 362 -3.39 3.00 7.43
CA GLN A 362 -2.56 4.04 8.05
C GLN A 362 -3.32 5.35 8.29
N THR A 363 -4.50 5.52 7.66
CA THR A 363 -5.33 6.73 7.81
C THR A 363 -6.17 6.74 9.09
N GLY A 364 -6.21 5.63 9.83
CA GLY A 364 -6.89 5.52 11.13
C GLY A 364 -8.42 5.57 11.07
N GLN A 365 -9.04 5.52 9.89
CA GLN A 365 -10.50 5.57 9.72
C GLN A 365 -11.21 4.24 9.99
N TYR A 366 -10.48 3.15 10.22
CA TYR A 366 -11.05 1.82 10.43
C TYR A 366 -10.69 1.22 11.78
N ASN A 367 -11.63 0.43 12.30
CA ASN A 367 -11.58 -0.25 13.57
C ASN A 367 -10.87 -1.62 13.49
N GLY A 368 -9.62 -1.70 13.95
CA GLY A 368 -8.78 -2.91 13.88
C GLY A 368 -9.30 -4.13 14.65
N ALA A 369 -10.34 -4.00 15.47
CA ALA A 369 -10.86 -5.10 16.30
C ALA A 369 -11.60 -6.20 15.50
N GLY A 370 -12.06 -5.93 14.27
CA GLY A 370 -12.86 -6.86 13.48
C GLY A 370 -12.08 -7.87 12.61
N LEU A 371 -10.74 -7.87 12.64
CA LEU A 371 -9.91 -8.57 11.64
C LEU A 371 -9.47 -9.99 12.06
N PHE A 372 -9.85 -10.45 13.25
CA PHE A 372 -9.61 -11.83 13.68
C PHE A 372 -10.85 -12.69 13.45
N PHE A 373 -11.05 -13.09 12.19
CA PHE A 373 -12.04 -14.12 11.89
C PHE A 373 -11.49 -15.48 12.36
N ARG A 374 -12.08 -16.01 13.43
CA ARG A 374 -12.08 -17.46 13.71
C ARG A 374 -13.46 -17.98 13.33
N ASP A 375 -13.52 -18.81 12.29
CA ASP A 375 -14.77 -19.42 11.87
C ASP A 375 -15.33 -20.28 13.04
N GLY A 376 -16.49 -19.89 13.57
CA GLY A 376 -17.19 -20.59 14.66
C GLY A 376 -16.92 -20.14 16.11
N ALA A 377 -16.11 -19.10 16.39
CA ALA A 377 -15.98 -18.53 17.74
C ALA A 377 -16.26 -17.02 17.73
N THR A 378 -17.46 -16.64 18.17
CA THR A 378 -17.84 -15.24 18.36
C THR A 378 -17.14 -14.71 19.61
N TYR A 379 -15.97 -14.07 19.43
CA TYR A 379 -15.40 -13.24 20.49
C TYR A 379 -16.07 -11.87 20.38
N GLU A 380 -16.99 -11.60 21.30
CA GLU A 380 -17.68 -10.31 21.37
C GLU A 380 -16.68 -9.25 21.85
N VAL A 381 -16.27 -8.36 20.94
CA VAL A 381 -15.48 -7.18 21.31
C VAL A 381 -16.44 -6.17 21.92
N GLU A 382 -16.41 -6.05 23.24
CA GLU A 382 -17.38 -5.25 24.02
C GLU A 382 -17.39 -3.76 23.67
N ASN A 383 -16.29 -3.23 23.12
CA ASN A 383 -16.27 -1.88 22.54
C ASN A 383 -15.15 -1.76 21.49
N PRO A 384 -15.49 -1.72 20.19
CA PRO A 384 -14.49 -1.72 19.14
C PRO A 384 -13.82 -0.34 18.98
N GLN A 385 -14.40 0.77 19.43
CA GLN A 385 -14.02 2.13 19.00
C GLN A 385 -12.66 2.67 19.49
N ASP A 386 -11.95 1.97 20.38
CA ASP A 386 -10.73 2.46 21.06
C ASP A 386 -9.55 1.47 20.98
N THR A 387 -8.96 1.27 19.80
CA THR A 387 -7.78 0.38 19.68
C THR A 387 -6.58 1.01 18.98
N PRO A 388 -5.79 1.85 19.69
CA PRO A 388 -4.62 2.53 19.13
C PRO A 388 -3.33 1.68 19.05
N TYR A 389 -3.31 0.44 19.56
CA TYR A 389 -2.08 -0.37 19.73
C TYR A 389 -2.00 -1.63 18.86
N HIS A 390 -2.57 -1.56 17.65
CA HIS A 390 -2.48 -2.62 16.64
C HIS A 390 -1.42 -2.28 15.60
N ALA A 391 -0.44 -3.16 15.41
CA ALA A 391 0.57 -3.03 14.37
C ALA A 391 0.27 -4.01 13.23
N PHE A 392 0.16 -3.47 12.02
CA PHE A 392 0.07 -4.26 10.79
C PHE A 392 1.33 -4.04 9.96
N ILE A 393 1.92 -5.14 9.52
CA ILE A 393 3.02 -5.13 8.56
C ILE A 393 2.53 -5.90 7.33
N ARG A 394 2.58 -5.23 6.18
CA ARG A 394 2.28 -5.82 4.88
C ARG A 394 3.58 -5.82 4.08
N LEU A 395 4.14 -6.99 3.85
CA LEU A 395 5.21 -7.20 2.88
C LEU A 395 4.66 -8.15 1.81
N ARG A 396 5.32 -8.18 0.65
CA ARG A 396 4.92 -9.12 -0.40
C ARG A 396 5.01 -10.55 0.15
N GLN A 397 3.90 -11.30 0.06
CA GLN A 397 3.79 -12.70 0.48
C GLN A 397 3.90 -12.96 1.99
N ILE A 398 4.00 -11.91 2.82
CA ILE A 398 3.89 -12.04 4.26
C ILE A 398 3.14 -10.87 4.90
N TRP A 399 2.05 -11.20 5.60
CA TRP A 399 1.28 -10.24 6.39
C TRP A 399 1.37 -10.62 7.86
N ILE A 400 1.70 -9.64 8.71
CA ILE A 400 1.78 -9.81 10.15
C ILE A 400 0.82 -8.81 10.80
N ASP A 401 -0.09 -9.33 11.62
CA ASP A 401 -1.00 -8.55 12.45
C ASP A 401 -0.71 -8.89 13.91
N ARG A 402 -0.35 -7.90 14.73
CA ARG A 402 -0.04 -8.10 16.14
C ARG A 402 -0.55 -6.95 17.02
N TRP A 403 -0.77 -7.27 18.29
CA TRP A 403 -0.93 -6.27 19.34
C TRP A 403 0.39 -6.09 20.07
N ASP A 404 0.72 -4.85 20.42
CA ASP A 404 1.99 -4.54 21.11
C ASP A 404 1.94 -4.89 22.62
N GLU A 405 0.75 -5.08 23.19
CA GLU A 405 0.58 -5.47 24.59
C GLU A 405 0.58 -7.00 24.78
N PRO A 406 1.17 -7.53 25.87
CA PRO A 406 1.21 -8.98 26.13
C PRO A 406 -0.14 -9.57 26.59
N TYR A 407 -1.01 -8.74 27.18
CA TYR A 407 -2.33 -9.14 27.67
C TYR A 407 -3.38 -8.18 27.17
N TRP A 408 -4.48 -8.72 26.65
CA TRP A 408 -5.54 -7.96 26.00
C TRP A 408 -6.71 -7.69 26.96
N GLU A 409 -7.11 -6.43 27.10
CA GLU A 409 -8.23 -5.98 27.94
C GLU A 409 -9.63 -6.22 27.34
N LYS A 410 -9.75 -6.48 26.04
CA LYS A 410 -11.06 -6.62 25.37
C LYS A 410 -11.64 -8.03 25.46
N VAL A 411 -10.79 -9.02 25.71
CA VAL A 411 -11.21 -10.41 25.93
C VAL A 411 -10.83 -10.78 27.36
N THR A 412 -11.84 -10.90 28.21
CA THR A 412 -11.63 -11.10 29.64
C THR A 412 -12.51 -12.20 30.20
N THR A 413 -12.02 -12.85 31.25
CA THR A 413 -12.84 -13.76 32.07
C THR A 413 -13.14 -13.11 33.40
N THR A 414 -14.42 -12.95 33.74
CA THR A 414 -14.85 -12.39 35.02
C THR A 414 -15.09 -13.50 36.04
N THR A 415 -14.40 -13.44 37.18
CA THR A 415 -14.55 -14.37 38.31
C THR A 415 -14.93 -13.60 39.57
N THR A 416 -16.05 -13.95 40.20
CA THR A 416 -16.44 -13.37 41.49
C THR A 416 -15.85 -14.19 42.64
N VAL A 417 -15.09 -13.53 43.52
CA VAL A 417 -14.46 -14.15 44.70
C VAL A 417 -14.95 -13.46 45.97
N THR A 418 -15.37 -14.23 46.97
CA THR A 418 -15.88 -13.69 48.23
C THR A 418 -14.93 -13.94 49.40
N GLY A 419 -14.61 -12.90 50.16
CA GLY A 419 -13.73 -12.99 51.32
C GLY A 419 -13.25 -11.62 51.83
N THR A 420 -12.33 -11.65 52.79
CA THR A 420 -11.47 -10.52 53.15
C THR A 420 -10.27 -10.47 52.23
N GLN A 421 -9.77 -9.27 51.94
CA GLN A 421 -8.69 -9.09 50.97
C GLN A 421 -7.53 -8.27 51.53
N ILE A 422 -6.32 -8.78 51.29
CA ILE A 422 -5.05 -8.08 51.50
C ILE A 422 -4.25 -8.12 50.20
N ALA A 423 -3.34 -7.17 50.01
CA ALA A 423 -2.49 -7.14 48.84
C ALA A 423 -1.11 -6.55 49.15
N GLU A 424 -0.10 -6.98 48.39
CA GLU A 424 1.24 -6.42 48.42
C GLU A 424 1.63 -6.01 47.01
N THR A 425 2.09 -4.76 46.84
CA THR A 425 2.54 -4.25 45.54
C THR A 425 4.06 -4.29 45.43
N TRP A 426 4.59 -4.45 44.21
CA TRP A 426 6.02 -4.31 43.94
C TRP A 426 6.27 -3.71 42.56
N LEU A 427 7.45 -3.10 42.39
CA LEU A 427 7.96 -2.68 41.08
C LEU A 427 8.71 -3.83 40.42
N GLN A 428 8.34 -4.16 39.18
CA GLN A 428 9.05 -5.16 38.40
C GLN A 428 10.25 -4.53 37.70
N GLY A 429 11.46 -4.92 38.10
CA GLY A 429 12.71 -4.35 37.56
C GLY A 429 13.15 -4.90 36.20
N GLN A 430 12.72 -6.10 35.82
CA GLN A 430 13.13 -6.77 34.57
C GLN A 430 12.00 -7.63 33.99
N ASN A 431 12.04 -7.89 32.68
CA ASN A 431 11.12 -8.81 32.02
C ASN A 431 11.32 -10.24 32.54
N MET A 432 10.26 -10.90 33.00
CA MET A 432 10.35 -12.27 33.49
C MET A 432 9.02 -13.04 33.38
N TRP A 433 9.09 -14.36 33.54
CA TRP A 433 7.92 -15.22 33.71
C TRP A 433 7.77 -15.64 35.17
N LEU A 434 6.69 -15.20 35.82
CA LEU A 434 6.33 -15.58 37.19
C LEU A 434 5.64 -16.95 37.18
N ASP A 435 6.25 -17.95 37.82
CA ASP A 435 5.72 -19.31 37.91
C ASP A 435 5.02 -19.59 39.24
N ALA A 436 5.43 -18.92 40.32
CA ALA A 436 4.82 -19.07 41.63
C ALA A 436 5.09 -17.87 42.54
N VAL A 437 4.26 -17.72 43.57
CA VAL A 437 4.51 -16.83 44.72
C VAL A 437 4.50 -17.67 46.00
N GLY A 438 5.52 -17.50 46.82
CA GLY A 438 5.59 -18.02 48.17
C GLY A 438 4.93 -17.06 49.14
N VAL A 439 4.00 -17.55 49.96
CA VAL A 439 3.39 -16.80 51.07
C VAL A 439 3.53 -17.62 52.33
N TRP A 440 3.95 -17.00 53.43
CA TRP A 440 4.18 -17.70 54.70
C TRP A 440 2.96 -17.58 55.60
N PHE A 441 2.40 -18.72 56.01
CA PHE A 441 1.28 -18.76 56.94
C PHE A 441 1.75 -19.09 58.35
N THR A 442 1.49 -18.21 59.32
CA THR A 442 1.85 -18.42 60.73
C THR A 442 0.79 -19.24 61.47
N ARG A 443 -0.48 -19.08 61.07
CA ARG A 443 -1.62 -19.83 61.61
C ARG A 443 -2.60 -20.15 60.47
N LEU A 444 -3.29 -21.27 60.59
CA LEU A 444 -4.27 -21.71 59.60
C LEU A 444 -5.58 -22.08 60.30
N ALA A 445 -6.71 -21.66 59.72
CA ALA A 445 -8.04 -22.05 60.19
C ALA A 445 -8.26 -23.57 60.10
N ALA A 446 -9.34 -24.10 60.69
CA ALA A 446 -9.66 -25.53 60.56
C ALA A 446 -10.11 -25.91 59.13
N SER A 447 -10.71 -24.98 58.39
CA SER A 447 -11.18 -25.18 57.01
C SER A 447 -11.13 -23.87 56.21
N GLY A 448 -11.30 -23.95 54.89
CA GLY A 448 -11.41 -22.80 53.99
C GLY A 448 -10.14 -22.51 53.17
N SER A 449 -10.34 -22.23 51.88
CA SER A 449 -9.29 -21.97 50.89
C SER A 449 -8.80 -20.51 50.93
N ALA A 450 -7.67 -20.28 50.29
CA ALA A 450 -7.16 -18.95 49.99
C ALA A 450 -7.06 -18.77 48.46
N HIS A 451 -7.66 -17.71 47.95
CA HIS A 451 -7.59 -17.32 46.55
C HIS A 451 -6.47 -16.30 46.36
N PHE A 452 -5.65 -16.49 45.34
CA PHE A 452 -4.53 -15.63 45.02
C PHE A 452 -4.67 -15.12 43.60
N ALA A 453 -4.46 -13.81 43.42
CA ALA A 453 -4.44 -13.18 42.11
C ALA A 453 -3.19 -12.31 41.96
N ILE A 454 -2.69 -12.24 40.73
CA ILE A 454 -1.67 -11.29 40.30
C ILE A 454 -2.39 -10.25 39.44
N VAL A 455 -2.29 -8.99 39.82
CA VAL A 455 -2.98 -7.88 39.17
C VAL A 455 -2.01 -6.76 38.81
N GLU A 456 -2.34 -5.98 37.79
CA GLU A 456 -1.67 -4.69 37.57
C GLU A 456 -2.12 -3.66 38.62
N VAL A 457 -1.33 -2.60 38.76
CA VAL A 457 -1.56 -1.53 39.71
C VAL A 457 -2.06 -0.30 38.96
N SER A 458 -3.05 0.40 39.51
CA SER A 458 -3.56 1.67 38.99
C SER A 458 -2.54 2.81 39.08
N ASP A 459 -2.78 3.92 38.39
CA ASP A 459 -1.91 5.11 38.42
C ASP A 459 -1.72 5.68 39.84
N TYR A 460 -2.67 5.43 40.74
CA TYR A 460 -2.63 5.84 42.14
C TYR A 460 -1.86 4.87 43.05
N GLY A 461 -1.27 3.81 42.51
CA GLY A 461 -0.53 2.81 43.27
C GLY A 461 -1.40 1.74 43.94
N LEU A 462 -2.71 1.70 43.67
CA LEU A 462 -3.63 0.72 44.24
C LEU A 462 -3.76 -0.53 43.34
N PRO A 463 -3.88 -1.75 43.89
CA PRO A 463 -4.16 -2.95 43.10
C PRO A 463 -5.45 -2.82 42.28
N ASN A 464 -5.42 -3.23 41.01
CA ASN A 464 -6.58 -3.13 40.11
C ASN A 464 -7.15 -4.52 39.80
N LEU A 465 -8.24 -4.90 40.47
CA LEU A 465 -8.90 -6.20 40.27
C LEU A 465 -9.49 -6.37 38.86
N LYS A 466 -9.72 -5.27 38.13
CA LYS A 466 -10.17 -5.31 36.73
C LYS A 466 -9.02 -5.55 35.74
N ALA A 467 -7.78 -5.59 36.23
CA ALA A 467 -6.58 -5.87 35.46
C ALA A 467 -5.84 -7.09 36.03
N CYS A 468 -6.57 -8.17 36.27
CA CYS A 468 -5.99 -9.44 36.71
C CYS A 468 -5.26 -10.12 35.54
N ILE A 469 -4.06 -10.63 35.78
CA ILE A 469 -3.25 -11.34 34.78
C ILE A 469 -3.13 -12.83 35.07
N ALA A 470 -3.17 -13.22 36.35
CA ALA A 470 -3.16 -14.62 36.77
C ALA A 470 -3.94 -14.79 38.06
N GLN A 471 -4.61 -15.93 38.25
CA GLN A 471 -5.28 -16.26 39.50
C GLN A 471 -5.28 -17.76 39.76
N THR A 472 -5.36 -18.16 41.02
CA THR A 472 -5.46 -19.56 41.44
C THR A 472 -6.06 -19.66 42.85
N THR A 473 -6.65 -20.80 43.18
CA THR A 473 -7.18 -21.08 44.52
C THR A 473 -6.39 -22.23 45.14
N VAL A 474 -5.85 -22.01 46.33
CA VAL A 474 -5.17 -23.04 47.11
C VAL A 474 -6.11 -23.53 48.20
N LEU A 475 -6.40 -24.84 48.15
CA LEU A 475 -7.21 -25.52 49.15
C LEU A 475 -6.48 -25.60 50.49
N ARG A 476 -7.24 -25.73 51.57
CA ARG A 476 -6.74 -25.66 52.95
C ARG A 476 -5.63 -26.67 53.23
N GLU A 477 -5.76 -27.88 52.72
CA GLU A 477 -4.84 -28.99 52.87
C GLU A 477 -3.47 -28.75 52.22
N ASN A 478 -3.42 -27.83 51.25
CA ASN A 478 -2.19 -27.47 50.54
C ASN A 478 -1.50 -26.22 51.14
N LEU A 479 -2.12 -25.59 52.15
CA LEU A 479 -1.50 -24.51 52.92
C LEU A 479 -0.55 -25.08 53.96
N VAL A 480 0.67 -24.54 54.02
CA VAL A 480 1.74 -24.97 54.93
C VAL A 480 1.71 -24.13 56.20
N LEU A 481 1.52 -24.78 57.36
CA LEU A 481 1.59 -24.11 58.67
C LEU A 481 3.05 -23.84 59.05
N GLN A 482 3.32 -22.62 59.55
CA GLN A 482 4.67 -22.20 59.98
C GLN A 482 5.71 -22.42 58.87
N GLY A 483 5.30 -22.18 57.62
CA GLY A 483 6.11 -22.41 56.46
C GLY A 483 5.62 -21.67 55.23
N GLU A 484 6.48 -21.64 54.23
CA GLU A 484 6.16 -21.07 52.92
C GLU A 484 5.21 -21.99 52.15
N THR A 485 4.04 -21.48 51.84
CA THR A 485 3.12 -22.07 50.86
C THR A 485 3.51 -21.57 49.47
N LYS A 486 3.97 -22.47 48.60
CA LYS A 486 4.31 -22.15 47.21
C LYS A 486 3.07 -22.20 46.33
N VAL A 487 2.46 -21.03 46.11
CA VAL A 487 1.29 -20.86 45.26
C VAL A 487 1.74 -20.85 43.80
N SER A 488 1.50 -21.95 43.09
CA SER A 488 1.87 -22.06 41.67
C SER A 488 0.81 -21.41 40.80
N PHE A 489 1.24 -20.55 39.89
CA PHE A 489 0.41 -19.96 38.86
C PHE A 489 0.70 -20.63 37.52
N GLN A 490 -0.16 -20.39 36.55
CA GLN A 490 0.27 -20.49 35.16
C GLN A 490 1.40 -19.47 34.96
N PRO A 491 2.57 -19.84 34.37
CA PRO A 491 3.62 -18.89 34.09
C PRO A 491 3.07 -17.65 33.39
N THR A 492 3.25 -16.50 34.03
CA THR A 492 2.67 -15.22 33.63
C THR A 492 3.78 -14.21 33.40
N PHE A 493 3.75 -13.54 32.26
CA PHE A 493 4.76 -12.56 31.89
C PHE A 493 4.58 -11.27 32.69
N LEU A 494 5.65 -10.80 33.32
CA LEU A 494 5.70 -9.52 34.02
C LEU A 494 6.69 -8.61 33.30
N GLN A 495 6.21 -7.44 32.87
CA GLN A 495 6.99 -6.47 32.12
C GLN A 495 7.82 -5.58 33.06
N ALA A 496 9.05 -5.28 32.67
CA ALA A 496 9.91 -4.33 33.37
C ALA A 496 9.28 -2.93 33.41
N GLY A 497 9.48 -2.21 34.51
CA GLY A 497 8.98 -0.84 34.69
C GLY A 497 7.52 -0.75 35.12
N LYS A 498 6.75 -1.83 35.06
CA LYS A 498 5.38 -1.89 35.59
C LYS A 498 5.35 -2.28 37.07
N ARG A 499 4.28 -1.88 37.76
CA ARG A 499 3.97 -2.35 39.11
C ARG A 499 2.88 -3.42 39.07
N TYR A 500 3.07 -4.44 39.88
CA TYR A 500 2.15 -5.54 40.05
C TYR A 500 1.78 -5.69 41.52
N ALA A 501 0.67 -6.36 41.79
CA ALA A 501 0.26 -6.71 43.13
C ALA A 501 -0.12 -8.18 43.24
N VAL A 502 0.17 -8.79 44.38
CA VAL A 502 -0.35 -10.09 44.76
C VAL A 502 -1.51 -9.82 45.71
N VAL A 503 -2.68 -10.32 45.35
CA VAL A 503 -3.91 -10.15 46.10
C VAL A 503 -4.28 -11.49 46.71
N VAL A 504 -4.45 -11.53 48.03
CA VAL A 504 -4.90 -12.71 48.76
C VAL A 504 -6.31 -12.46 49.26
N THR A 505 -7.25 -13.31 48.84
CA THR A 505 -8.65 -13.25 49.27
C THR A 505 -9.04 -14.55 49.96
N THR A 506 -9.57 -14.47 51.18
CA THR A 506 -10.07 -15.64 51.92
C THR A 506 -11.19 -15.25 52.88
N ALA A 507 -12.14 -16.15 53.11
CA ALA A 507 -13.15 -16.00 54.16
C ALA A 507 -12.79 -16.77 55.45
N ALA A 508 -11.65 -17.47 55.46
CA ALA A 508 -11.21 -18.28 56.58
C ALA A 508 -10.17 -17.54 57.44
N ASP A 509 -10.11 -17.91 58.72
CA ASP A 509 -9.22 -17.30 59.72
C ASP A 509 -7.74 -17.75 59.58
N HIS A 510 -7.15 -17.42 58.43
CA HIS A 510 -5.73 -17.65 58.14
C HIS A 510 -4.89 -16.43 58.55
N TRP A 511 -3.66 -16.69 58.99
CA TRP A 511 -2.70 -15.67 59.39
C TRP A 511 -1.45 -15.76 58.54
N VAL A 512 -1.01 -14.61 58.02
CA VAL A 512 0.18 -14.48 57.18
C VAL A 512 1.30 -13.78 57.93
N ALA A 513 2.55 -14.12 57.61
CA ALA A 513 3.71 -13.45 58.18
C ALA A 513 3.91 -12.07 57.56
N THR A 514 4.34 -11.11 58.37
CA THR A 514 4.73 -9.76 57.93
C THR A 514 6.21 -9.53 58.17
N VAL A 515 6.79 -8.64 57.38
CA VAL A 515 8.15 -8.10 57.56
C VAL A 515 8.05 -6.61 57.91
N PRO A 516 9.11 -5.98 58.46
CA PRO A 516 9.12 -4.53 58.66
C PRO A 516 8.90 -3.83 57.32
N GLY A 517 8.23 -2.69 57.28
CA GLY A 517 7.92 -1.99 56.03
C GLY A 517 9.15 -1.58 55.22
N GLN A 518 8.94 -1.33 53.93
CA GLN A 518 9.95 -0.90 52.94
C GLN A 518 11.02 -1.95 52.60
N GLN A 519 10.75 -3.23 52.82
CA GLN A 519 11.68 -4.31 52.43
C GLN A 519 11.62 -4.60 50.93
N PHE A 520 10.51 -4.23 50.27
CA PHE A 520 10.44 -4.15 48.81
C PHE A 520 10.68 -2.71 48.34
N THR A 521 11.71 -2.53 47.53
CA THR A 521 12.02 -1.22 46.93
C THR A 521 10.82 -0.76 46.10
N SER A 522 10.12 0.29 46.56
CA SER A 522 8.89 0.82 45.93
C SER A 522 7.65 -0.10 45.97
N GLY A 523 7.56 -1.00 46.96
CA GLY A 523 6.35 -1.77 47.29
C GLY A 523 5.53 -1.14 48.41
N THR A 524 4.29 -1.60 48.60
CA THR A 524 3.37 -1.13 49.65
C THR A 524 2.31 -2.19 49.93
N PHE A 525 2.02 -2.41 51.22
CA PHE A 525 0.97 -3.28 51.70
C PHE A 525 -0.40 -2.60 51.75
N PHE A 526 -1.43 -3.31 51.35
CA PHE A 526 -2.82 -2.85 51.34
C PHE A 526 -3.76 -3.88 51.99
N TYR A 527 -4.84 -3.36 52.57
CA TYR A 527 -5.96 -4.14 53.07
C TYR A 527 -7.27 -3.41 52.72
N VAL A 528 -8.36 -4.16 52.60
CA VAL A 528 -9.67 -3.60 52.22
C VAL A 528 -10.49 -3.26 53.47
N LEU A 529 -11.03 -2.05 53.52
CA LEU A 529 -12.03 -1.62 54.51
C LEU A 529 -13.26 -1.09 53.77
N ASP A 530 -14.46 -1.52 54.16
CA ASP A 530 -15.74 -1.06 53.60
C ASP A 530 -15.82 -1.15 52.06
N GLY A 531 -15.06 -2.05 51.45
CA GLY A 531 -15.07 -2.33 50.01
C GLY A 531 -14.14 -1.50 49.14
N ALA A 532 -13.27 -0.71 49.75
CA ALA A 532 -12.18 -0.05 49.06
C ALA A 532 -10.84 -0.39 49.73
N TYR A 533 -9.75 -0.34 48.96
CA TYR A 533 -8.42 -0.40 49.56
C TYR A 533 -8.20 0.82 50.47
N ALA A 534 -7.79 0.54 51.71
CA ALA A 534 -7.37 1.58 52.64
C ALA A 534 -6.07 2.25 52.17
N GLN A 535 -5.71 3.39 52.76
CA GLN A 535 -4.41 4.01 52.54
C GLN A 535 -3.30 2.99 52.90
N GLY A 536 -2.33 2.83 51.99
CA GLY A 536 -1.27 1.82 52.11
C GLY A 536 -0.53 1.90 53.44
N ASP A 537 -0.24 0.74 54.02
CA ASP A 537 0.50 0.64 55.28
C ASP A 537 2.01 0.67 54.99
N ALA A 538 2.69 1.68 55.53
CA ALA A 538 4.13 1.88 55.32
C ALA A 538 5.00 1.16 56.37
N PHE A 539 4.41 0.59 57.43
CA PHE A 539 5.15 0.01 58.55
C PHE A 539 5.31 -1.51 58.47
N LYS A 540 4.52 -2.17 57.62
CA LYS A 540 4.53 -3.62 57.43
C LYS A 540 4.39 -3.96 55.95
N ASP A 541 5.17 -4.93 55.49
CA ASP A 541 4.98 -5.56 54.18
C ASP A 541 4.61 -7.04 54.37
N LEU A 542 3.95 -7.65 53.38
CA LEU A 542 3.70 -9.09 53.36
C LEU A 542 5.01 -9.86 53.18
N TRP A 543 5.22 -10.94 53.96
CA TRP A 543 6.29 -11.87 53.64
C TRP A 543 5.91 -12.63 52.36
N MET A 544 6.68 -12.40 51.28
CA MET A 544 6.48 -13.09 50.02
C MET A 544 7.79 -13.39 49.30
N ARG A 545 7.79 -14.45 48.51
CA ARG A 545 8.88 -14.79 47.60
C ARG A 545 8.37 -15.01 46.18
N LEU A 546 8.92 -14.29 45.22
CA LEU A 546 8.58 -14.46 43.80
C LEU A 546 9.48 -15.54 43.20
N TYR A 547 8.87 -16.49 42.49
CA TYR A 547 9.57 -17.52 41.74
C TYR A 547 9.44 -17.29 40.25
N ARG A 548 10.58 -17.28 39.56
CA ARG A 548 10.66 -17.11 38.10
C ARG A 548 10.90 -18.43 37.38
N CYS A 549 10.58 -18.46 36.09
CA CYS A 549 11.08 -19.46 35.16
C CYS A 549 12.55 -19.14 34.81
N LYS A 550 13.47 -20.08 35.05
CA LYS A 550 14.84 -20.06 34.54
C LYS A 550 14.94 -21.06 33.39
N PHE A 551 15.05 -20.57 32.16
CA PHE A 551 15.09 -21.40 30.96
C PHE A 551 16.44 -22.11 30.82
N ASN A 552 16.41 -23.35 30.34
CA ASN A 552 17.58 -24.21 30.28
C ASN A 552 18.57 -23.80 29.17
N GLN A 553 18.08 -23.15 28.12
CA GLN A 553 18.86 -22.78 26.94
C GLN A 553 18.38 -21.43 26.40
N ALA A 554 19.28 -20.65 25.77
CA ALA A 554 18.97 -19.37 25.14
C ALA A 554 18.29 -19.50 23.75
N ARG A 555 18.36 -20.68 23.15
CA ARG A 555 17.68 -21.03 21.90
C ARG A 555 17.07 -22.41 22.03
N ALA A 556 15.76 -22.53 21.78
CA ALA A 556 15.06 -23.81 21.74
C ALA A 556 14.35 -23.98 20.40
N VAL A 557 14.40 -25.20 19.85
CA VAL A 557 13.73 -25.55 18.60
C VAL A 557 12.77 -26.69 18.90
N ILE A 558 11.48 -26.44 18.76
CA ILE A 558 10.43 -27.39 19.12
C ILE A 558 9.64 -27.74 17.87
N THR A 559 9.56 -29.04 17.57
CA THR A 559 8.84 -29.54 16.39
C THR A 559 7.34 -29.57 16.65
N LEU A 560 6.58 -28.99 15.73
CA LEU A 560 5.12 -28.98 15.75
C LEU A 560 4.58 -30.05 14.79
N ASN A 561 3.30 -30.35 14.90
CA ASN A 561 2.64 -31.23 13.94
C ASN A 561 2.83 -30.70 12.51
N PRO A 562 3.16 -31.57 11.54
CA PRO A 562 3.34 -31.14 10.16
C PRO A 562 2.04 -30.61 9.58
N LEU A 563 2.17 -29.64 8.68
CA LEU A 563 1.06 -29.11 7.91
C LEU A 563 0.77 -30.03 6.75
N GLN A 564 -0.50 -30.26 6.46
CA GLN A 564 -0.91 -31.12 5.35
C GLN A 564 -2.14 -30.56 4.63
N LEU A 565 -2.11 -30.63 3.30
CA LEU A 565 -3.24 -30.30 2.44
C LEU A 565 -3.18 -31.15 1.17
N ALA A 566 -4.25 -31.90 0.90
CA ALA A 566 -4.36 -32.67 -0.32
C ALA A 566 -4.31 -31.73 -1.54
N GLY A 567 -3.44 -32.03 -2.51
CA GLY A 567 -3.22 -31.18 -3.68
C GLY A 567 -2.22 -30.04 -3.48
N GLY A 568 -1.56 -29.95 -2.31
CA GLY A 568 -0.45 -29.03 -2.08
C GLY A 568 -0.83 -27.74 -1.36
N ILE A 569 0.14 -27.16 -0.64
CA ILE A 569 -0.01 -25.92 0.15
C ILE A 569 0.65 -24.75 -0.60
N LEU A 570 -0.07 -23.65 -0.77
CA LEU A 570 0.46 -22.39 -1.35
C LEU A 570 0.30 -21.18 -0.42
N ALA A 571 -0.47 -21.33 0.66
CA ALA A 571 -0.61 -20.33 1.69
C ALA A 571 -0.80 -20.96 3.07
N ILE A 572 -0.23 -20.29 4.07
CA ILE A 572 -0.25 -20.67 5.47
C ILE A 572 -0.67 -19.44 6.27
N ASP A 573 -1.64 -19.60 7.15
CA ASP A 573 -2.11 -18.58 8.08
C ASP A 573 -2.08 -19.15 9.49
N LEU A 574 -1.15 -18.63 10.31
CA LEU A 574 -1.02 -19.00 11.70
C LEU A 574 -1.63 -17.92 12.56
N LEU A 575 -2.66 -18.28 13.31
CA LEU A 575 -3.18 -17.46 14.38
C LEU A 575 -2.69 -18.05 15.69
N THR A 576 -1.80 -17.35 16.39
CA THR A 576 -1.18 -17.86 17.62
C THR A 576 -1.36 -16.89 18.78
N GLY A 577 -1.73 -17.43 19.94
CA GLY A 577 -1.64 -16.68 21.19
C GLY A 577 -0.19 -16.71 21.65
N THR A 578 0.49 -15.56 21.69
CA THR A 578 1.92 -15.51 21.97
C THR A 578 2.26 -14.31 22.82
N VAL A 579 3.28 -14.46 23.65
CA VAL A 579 3.99 -13.33 24.27
C VAL A 579 5.43 -13.41 23.79
N VAL A 580 5.88 -12.35 23.14
CA VAL A 580 7.26 -12.19 22.67
C VAL A 580 7.88 -11.00 23.41
N PRO A 581 8.55 -11.24 24.54
CA PRO A 581 9.20 -10.18 25.31
C PRO A 581 10.24 -9.39 24.50
N ASP A 582 10.47 -8.13 24.86
CA ASP A 582 11.49 -7.30 24.23
C ASP A 582 12.88 -7.96 24.29
N GLY A 583 13.60 -7.93 23.16
CA GLY A 583 14.90 -8.57 23.02
C GLY A 583 14.86 -10.09 22.82
N THR A 584 13.67 -10.68 22.70
CA THR A 584 13.48 -12.10 22.31
C THR A 584 12.86 -12.19 20.91
N SER A 585 12.91 -13.36 20.29
CA SER A 585 12.19 -13.61 19.04
C SER A 585 11.60 -15.01 19.00
N LEU A 586 10.43 -15.10 18.37
CA LEU A 586 9.74 -16.33 18.05
C LEU A 586 9.53 -16.39 16.55
N THR A 587 10.09 -17.41 15.90
CA THR A 587 9.92 -17.62 14.47
C THR A 587 9.39 -19.03 14.19
N TYR A 588 8.74 -19.17 13.05
CA TYR A 588 8.23 -20.44 12.57
C TYR A 588 8.95 -20.80 11.28
N GLU A 589 9.31 -22.07 11.15
CA GLU A 589 10.07 -22.57 10.01
C GLU A 589 9.40 -23.82 9.43
N ILE A 590 9.40 -23.89 8.10
CA ILE A 590 8.96 -25.07 7.34
C ILE A 590 10.12 -25.75 6.66
N GLN A 591 10.03 -27.06 6.45
CA GLN A 591 11.05 -27.81 5.74
C GLN A 591 10.64 -28.10 4.28
N VAL A 592 11.52 -27.76 3.34
CA VAL A 592 11.39 -28.13 1.91
C VAL A 592 12.75 -28.61 1.39
N GLY A 593 12.77 -29.76 0.73
CA GLY A 593 14.01 -30.33 0.17
C GLY A 593 15.12 -30.48 1.23
N SER A 594 14.75 -30.95 2.43
CA SER A 594 15.63 -31.08 3.61
C SER A 594 16.16 -29.78 4.22
N THR A 595 15.85 -28.62 3.64
CA THR A 595 16.26 -27.29 4.14
C THR A 595 15.12 -26.64 4.92
N TRP A 596 15.43 -25.98 6.02
CA TRP A 596 14.45 -25.24 6.82
C TRP A 596 14.43 -23.77 6.42
N TYR A 597 13.25 -23.25 6.14
CA TYR A 597 13.01 -21.86 5.75
C TYR A 597 12.14 -21.17 6.78
N ASN A 598 12.57 -19.99 7.22
CA ASN A 598 11.81 -19.14 8.12
C ASN A 598 10.75 -18.38 7.33
N PHE A 599 9.54 -18.27 7.87
CA PHE A 599 8.48 -17.47 7.24
C PHE A 599 8.88 -16.02 7.00
N LEU A 600 9.71 -15.45 7.88
CA LEU A 600 10.19 -14.07 7.74
C LEU A 600 11.20 -13.89 6.59
N ASP A 601 11.86 -14.96 6.15
CA ASP A 601 12.85 -14.94 5.08
C ASP A 601 12.19 -15.23 3.71
N VAL A 602 11.18 -14.44 3.33
CA VAL A 602 10.41 -14.64 2.08
C VAL A 602 11.26 -14.68 0.81
N ASP A 603 12.42 -13.99 0.81
CA ASP A 603 13.34 -13.98 -0.33
C ASP A 603 14.09 -15.32 -0.51
N LYS A 604 14.17 -16.15 0.54
CA LYS A 604 14.93 -17.42 0.50
C LYS A 604 14.11 -18.57 -0.06
N TYR A 605 12.81 -18.59 0.20
CA TYR A 605 11.91 -19.60 -0.35
C TYR A 605 10.48 -19.08 -0.42
N MET A 606 9.84 -19.31 -1.56
CA MET A 606 8.41 -19.10 -1.77
C MET A 606 7.70 -20.45 -1.88
N LEU A 607 6.51 -20.59 -1.29
CA LEU A 607 5.70 -21.79 -1.47
C LEU A 607 5.40 -21.97 -2.96
N GLY A 608 5.65 -23.16 -3.52
CA GLY A 608 5.48 -23.38 -4.95
C GLY A 608 6.71 -23.07 -5.81
N GLN A 609 7.81 -22.55 -5.24
CA GLN A 609 9.04 -22.26 -5.98
C GLN A 609 9.53 -23.49 -6.76
N GLY A 610 9.87 -23.29 -8.04
CA GLY A 610 10.33 -24.37 -8.91
C GLY A 610 9.19 -25.29 -9.39
N GLY A 611 7.92 -24.87 -9.26
CA GLY A 611 6.76 -25.58 -9.80
C GLY A 611 6.26 -26.74 -8.93
N THR A 612 6.88 -26.99 -7.77
CA THR A 612 6.48 -28.08 -6.87
C THR A 612 5.60 -27.54 -5.74
N ILE A 613 4.40 -28.11 -5.59
CA ILE A 613 3.46 -27.73 -4.51
C ILE A 613 3.41 -28.88 -3.49
N PRO A 614 4.18 -28.81 -2.39
CA PRO A 614 4.26 -29.91 -1.44
C PRO A 614 2.94 -30.09 -0.66
N PRO A 615 2.38 -31.30 -0.58
CA PRO A 615 1.16 -31.58 0.19
C PRO A 615 1.41 -31.73 1.69
N LEU A 616 2.67 -31.86 2.10
CA LEU A 616 3.09 -31.98 3.50
C LEU A 616 4.29 -31.09 3.75
N LEU A 617 4.21 -30.25 4.78
CA LEU A 617 5.29 -29.35 5.23
C LEU A 617 5.56 -29.58 6.71
N PRO A 618 6.69 -30.19 7.09
CA PRO A 618 7.12 -30.25 8.48
C PRO A 618 7.26 -28.83 9.04
N LEU A 619 6.75 -28.60 10.25
CA LEU A 619 6.72 -27.29 10.90
C LEU A 619 7.47 -27.34 12.24
N ARG A 620 8.22 -26.28 12.55
CA ARG A 620 8.81 -26.10 13.88
C ARG A 620 8.74 -24.64 14.33
N ALA A 621 8.74 -24.44 15.64
CA ALA A 621 8.88 -23.13 16.26
C ALA A 621 10.30 -22.97 16.83
N VAL A 622 10.93 -21.84 16.54
CA VAL A 622 12.26 -21.47 17.02
C VAL A 622 12.12 -20.34 18.01
N PHE A 623 12.44 -20.64 19.27
CA PHE A 623 12.46 -19.68 20.38
C PHE A 623 13.89 -19.17 20.54
N MET A 624 14.06 -17.86 20.52
CA MET A 624 15.31 -17.19 20.83
C MET A 624 15.08 -16.17 21.95
N GLY A 625 15.92 -16.22 22.98
CA GLY A 625 15.84 -15.30 24.10
C GLY A 625 17.07 -15.45 24.98
N SER A 626 16.85 -15.39 26.29
CA SER A 626 17.88 -15.64 27.29
C SER A 626 17.43 -16.70 28.28
N VAL A 627 18.32 -17.09 29.18
CA VAL A 627 17.96 -17.98 30.30
C VAL A 627 16.98 -17.34 31.28
N ASP A 628 16.83 -16.01 31.25
CA ASP A 628 15.96 -15.25 32.17
C ASP A 628 14.61 -14.89 31.54
N CYS A 629 14.52 -14.86 30.21
CA CYS A 629 13.30 -14.51 29.49
C CYS A 629 13.24 -15.18 28.11
N MET A 630 12.09 -15.78 27.78
CA MET A 630 11.81 -16.46 26.52
C MET A 630 10.42 -16.10 25.98
N PRO A 631 10.17 -16.27 24.67
CA PRO A 631 8.82 -16.24 24.14
C PRO A 631 8.01 -17.48 24.55
N CYS A 632 6.69 -17.40 24.46
CA CYS A 632 5.78 -18.55 24.65
C CYS A 632 4.72 -18.63 23.55
N ILE A 633 4.07 -19.80 23.45
CA ILE A 633 2.92 -20.03 22.57
C ILE A 633 1.79 -20.69 23.36
N ASN A 634 0.59 -20.10 23.35
CA ASN A 634 -0.63 -20.72 23.82
C ASN A 634 -1.19 -21.68 22.76
N LEU A 635 -0.85 -22.96 22.83
CA LEU A 635 -1.32 -23.99 21.89
C LEU A 635 -2.85 -24.18 21.92
N ALA A 636 -3.50 -23.96 23.06
CA ALA A 636 -4.94 -24.18 23.19
C ALA A 636 -5.77 -23.17 22.36
N ASP A 637 -5.28 -21.93 22.26
CA ASP A 637 -5.93 -20.85 21.49
C ASP A 637 -5.26 -20.57 20.14
N SER A 638 -4.31 -21.43 19.73
CA SER A 638 -3.59 -21.30 18.47
C SER A 638 -4.09 -22.28 17.41
N SER A 639 -4.22 -21.79 16.19
CA SER A 639 -4.62 -22.59 15.02
C SER A 639 -3.75 -22.25 13.83
N VAL A 640 -3.57 -23.23 12.96
CA VAL A 640 -2.99 -23.06 11.64
C VAL A 640 -4.02 -23.40 10.59
N TYR A 641 -4.12 -22.51 9.62
CA TYR A 641 -4.93 -22.68 8.43
C TYR A 641 -3.98 -22.77 7.23
N VAL A 642 -4.22 -23.74 6.36
CA VAL A 642 -3.47 -23.92 5.13
C VAL A 642 -4.43 -23.91 3.97
N SER A 643 -4.02 -23.28 2.88
CA SER A 643 -4.87 -23.14 1.71
C SER A 643 -4.07 -23.22 0.42
N ARG A 644 -4.84 -23.44 -0.64
CA ARG A 644 -4.39 -23.33 -2.03
C ARG A 644 -5.42 -22.50 -2.78
N PRO A 645 -5.03 -21.36 -3.38
CA PRO A 645 -5.98 -20.53 -4.10
C PRO A 645 -6.52 -21.27 -5.32
N ASP A 646 -7.76 -20.94 -5.67
CA ASP A 646 -8.42 -21.39 -6.87
C ASP A 646 -7.87 -20.66 -8.10
N VAL A 647 -8.08 -21.25 -9.26
CA VAL A 647 -7.72 -20.68 -10.57
C VAL A 647 -8.81 -19.77 -11.11
N TYR A 648 -9.94 -19.66 -10.39
CA TYR A 648 -11.13 -18.95 -10.80
C TYR A 648 -11.77 -18.23 -9.62
N ALA A 649 -12.21 -16.98 -9.84
CA ALA A 649 -13.07 -16.25 -8.94
C ALA A 649 -14.11 -15.44 -9.67
N GLN A 650 -15.23 -15.23 -8.99
CA GLN A 650 -16.32 -14.42 -9.48
C GLN A 650 -16.95 -13.63 -8.34
N HIS A 651 -16.96 -12.31 -8.45
CA HIS A 651 -17.54 -11.40 -7.47
C HIS A 651 -18.86 -10.84 -8.00
N VAL A 652 -19.88 -10.84 -7.14
CA VAL A 652 -21.15 -10.14 -7.39
C VAL A 652 -21.24 -8.96 -6.44
N SER A 653 -21.44 -7.76 -6.97
CA SER A 653 -21.71 -6.59 -6.13
C SER A 653 -23.13 -6.62 -5.56
N LYS A 654 -23.35 -5.91 -4.46
CA LYS A 654 -24.72 -5.56 -4.07
C LYS A 654 -25.43 -4.77 -5.17
N THR A 655 -26.76 -4.76 -5.12
CA THR A 655 -27.61 -4.03 -6.06
C THR A 655 -27.34 -2.53 -5.95
N ARG A 656 -26.91 -1.94 -7.06
CA ARG A 656 -26.85 -0.48 -7.23
C ARG A 656 -28.21 0.01 -7.72
N THR A 657 -28.73 1.07 -7.11
CA THR A 657 -29.97 1.75 -7.55
C THR A 657 -29.64 3.18 -7.93
N LEU A 658 -29.86 3.53 -9.19
CA LEU A 658 -29.61 4.85 -9.73
C LEU A 658 -30.78 5.80 -9.42
N PRO A 659 -30.51 7.11 -9.18
CA PRO A 659 -31.56 8.10 -8.94
C PRO A 659 -32.38 8.41 -10.20
N ALA A 660 -31.84 8.15 -11.39
CA ALA A 660 -32.54 8.21 -12.67
C ALA A 660 -32.10 7.06 -13.58
N ALA A 661 -32.96 6.66 -14.52
CA ALA A 661 -32.66 5.58 -15.44
C ALA A 661 -31.54 5.98 -16.43
N SER A 662 -30.57 5.10 -16.67
CA SER A 662 -29.45 5.35 -17.57
C SER A 662 -29.32 4.25 -18.62
N THR A 663 -28.88 4.63 -19.82
CA THR A 663 -28.51 3.72 -20.91
C THR A 663 -26.99 3.52 -21.03
N SER A 664 -26.18 4.21 -20.23
CA SER A 664 -24.72 4.14 -20.31
C SER A 664 -24.11 4.02 -18.92
N ILE A 665 -23.49 2.88 -18.67
CA ILE A 665 -22.80 2.61 -17.40
C ILE A 665 -21.34 2.34 -17.71
N ARG A 666 -20.45 2.87 -16.87
CA ARG A 666 -19.02 2.60 -16.94
C ARG A 666 -18.54 2.03 -15.63
N VAL A 667 -17.78 0.95 -15.71
CA VAL A 667 -17.14 0.31 -14.55
C VAL A 667 -15.63 0.35 -14.79
N ILE A 668 -14.88 0.82 -13.80
CA ILE A 668 -13.43 0.91 -13.81
C ILE A 668 -12.91 0.00 -12.69
N GLU A 669 -12.02 -0.91 -13.04
CA GLU A 669 -11.42 -1.86 -12.10
C GLU A 669 -9.90 -1.80 -12.20
N ARG A 670 -9.25 -1.75 -11.03
CA ARG A 670 -7.79 -1.81 -10.92
C ARG A 670 -7.35 -3.23 -10.55
N TYR A 671 -6.60 -3.84 -11.45
CA TYR A 671 -6.04 -5.17 -11.32
C TYR A 671 -4.58 -5.08 -10.92
N GLU A 672 -4.27 -5.55 -9.72
CA GLU A 672 -2.92 -5.53 -9.16
C GLU A 672 -2.28 -6.92 -9.30
N TYR A 673 -0.98 -6.95 -9.62
CA TYR A 673 -0.23 -8.17 -9.96
C TYR A 673 -0.82 -8.95 -11.15
N PHE A 674 -1.45 -8.24 -12.09
CA PHE A 674 -1.99 -8.84 -13.31
C PHE A 674 -0.86 -9.14 -14.32
N ASP A 675 -0.71 -10.41 -14.70
CA ASP A 675 0.22 -10.87 -15.73
C ASP A 675 -0.60 -11.39 -16.92
N PRO A 676 -0.64 -10.68 -18.06
CA PRO A 676 -1.46 -11.07 -19.21
C PRO A 676 -1.05 -12.43 -19.82
N ALA A 677 0.11 -12.99 -19.48
CA ALA A 677 0.49 -14.33 -19.94
C ALA A 677 -0.26 -15.45 -19.20
N TYR A 678 -0.72 -15.19 -17.97
CA TYR A 678 -1.38 -16.20 -17.12
C TYR A 678 -2.80 -15.80 -16.74
N HIS A 679 -3.11 -14.50 -16.70
CA HIS A 679 -4.32 -13.97 -16.11
C HIS A 679 -5.29 -13.44 -17.16
N THR A 680 -6.58 -13.67 -16.93
CA THR A 680 -7.66 -13.02 -17.68
C THR A 680 -8.69 -12.47 -16.71
N ALA A 681 -9.33 -11.37 -17.08
CA ALA A 681 -10.34 -10.74 -16.23
C ALA A 681 -11.42 -10.07 -17.08
N SER A 682 -12.66 -10.14 -16.61
CA SER A 682 -13.82 -9.57 -17.29
C SER A 682 -14.85 -9.04 -16.30
N CYS A 683 -15.57 -7.99 -16.69
CA CYS A 683 -16.70 -7.46 -15.94
C CYS A 683 -17.95 -7.51 -16.81
N LYS A 684 -19.09 -7.89 -16.22
CA LYS A 684 -20.43 -7.85 -16.83
C LYS A 684 -21.40 -7.13 -15.90
N LEU A 685 -22.51 -6.65 -16.45
CA LEU A 685 -23.64 -6.17 -15.65
C LEU A 685 -24.72 -7.24 -15.54
N LEU A 686 -25.27 -7.41 -14.35
CA LEU A 686 -26.48 -8.19 -14.11
C LEU A 686 -27.67 -7.22 -14.03
N THR A 687 -28.67 -7.44 -14.87
CA THR A 687 -29.83 -6.55 -15.05
C THR A 687 -31.14 -7.35 -15.15
N GLY A 688 -32.27 -6.64 -15.20
CA GLY A 688 -33.60 -7.24 -15.29
C GLY A 688 -34.14 -7.77 -13.96
N ALA A 689 -35.37 -8.31 -13.99
CA ALA A 689 -36.00 -8.86 -12.80
C ALA A 689 -35.16 -10.04 -12.25
N GLY A 690 -34.79 -9.96 -10.98
CA GLY A 690 -33.95 -10.96 -10.32
C GLY A 690 -32.48 -11.00 -10.79
N PHE A 691 -32.01 -10.00 -11.54
CA PHE A 691 -30.61 -9.89 -11.99
C PHE A 691 -30.09 -11.09 -12.81
N THR A 692 -30.96 -11.74 -13.59
CA THR A 692 -30.63 -12.92 -14.38
C THR A 692 -30.02 -12.59 -15.76
N THR A 693 -30.18 -11.35 -16.24
CA THR A 693 -29.68 -10.94 -17.56
C THR A 693 -28.24 -10.45 -17.46
N GLN A 694 -27.30 -11.17 -18.05
CA GLN A 694 -25.90 -10.75 -18.14
C GLN A 694 -25.65 -9.91 -19.40
N VAL A 695 -25.17 -8.69 -19.22
CA VAL A 695 -24.79 -7.77 -20.30
C VAL A 695 -23.27 -7.66 -20.35
N SER A 696 -22.69 -7.98 -21.51
CA SER A 696 -21.26 -7.79 -21.78
C SER A 696 -20.94 -6.32 -22.10
N PRO A 697 -19.72 -5.86 -21.82
CA PRO A 697 -19.30 -4.51 -22.17
C PRO A 697 -19.28 -4.32 -23.70
N SER A 698 -19.70 -3.15 -24.15
CA SER A 698 -19.62 -2.72 -25.56
C SER A 698 -18.18 -2.43 -25.98
N SER A 699 -17.35 -1.96 -25.06
CA SER A 699 -15.91 -1.77 -25.27
C SER A 699 -15.15 -1.88 -23.95
N VAL A 700 -13.89 -2.31 -24.04
CA VAL A 700 -12.96 -2.37 -22.90
C VAL A 700 -11.68 -1.63 -23.29
N SER A 701 -11.25 -0.68 -22.46
CA SER A 701 -9.94 -0.03 -22.61
C SER A 701 -9.07 -0.33 -21.41
N THR A 702 -7.78 -0.53 -21.64
CA THR A 702 -6.79 -0.83 -20.60
C THR A 702 -5.80 0.31 -20.52
N TRP A 703 -5.57 0.82 -19.32
CA TRP A 703 -4.48 1.71 -18.97
C TRP A 703 -3.55 0.97 -18.01
N ILE A 704 -2.24 1.15 -18.18
CA ILE A 704 -1.24 0.58 -17.27
C ILE A 704 -0.68 1.75 -16.48
N ASP A 705 -0.79 1.67 -15.16
CA ASP A 705 -0.29 2.69 -14.26
C ASP A 705 1.25 2.74 -14.33
N PRO A 706 1.85 3.88 -14.69
CA PRO A 706 3.31 3.99 -14.80
C PRO A 706 4.02 3.91 -13.44
N ASP A 707 3.34 4.15 -12.33
CA ASP A 707 3.95 4.24 -11.01
C ASP A 707 4.13 2.85 -10.36
N ASP A 708 3.17 1.94 -10.54
CA ASP A 708 3.21 0.60 -9.94
C ASP A 708 2.96 -0.56 -10.93
N GLY A 709 2.66 -0.27 -12.20
CA GLY A 709 2.42 -1.28 -13.23
C GLY A 709 1.06 -1.98 -13.14
N ALA A 710 0.14 -1.51 -12.29
CA ALA A 710 -1.21 -2.07 -12.19
C ALA A 710 -2.02 -1.83 -13.47
N TYR A 711 -2.91 -2.76 -13.79
CA TYR A 711 -3.77 -2.66 -14.97
C TYR A 711 -5.12 -2.06 -14.57
N GLU A 712 -5.47 -0.90 -15.08
CA GLU A 712 -6.82 -0.35 -14.95
C GLU A 712 -7.63 -0.62 -16.21
N LYS A 713 -8.75 -1.33 -16.07
CA LYS A 713 -9.66 -1.59 -17.18
C LYS A 713 -10.94 -0.82 -16.99
N THR A 714 -11.30 -0.08 -18.04
CA THR A 714 -12.59 0.60 -18.14
C THR A 714 -13.51 -0.20 -19.05
N TYR A 715 -14.62 -0.67 -18.48
CA TYR A 715 -15.69 -1.40 -19.14
C TYR A 715 -16.85 -0.43 -19.44
N VAL A 716 -17.16 -0.24 -20.72
CA VAL A 716 -18.26 0.65 -21.15
C VAL A 716 -19.45 -0.19 -21.57
N PHE A 717 -20.61 0.04 -20.98
CA PHE A 717 -21.86 -0.65 -21.27
C PHE A 717 -22.86 0.31 -21.91
N ASN A 718 -23.10 0.16 -23.22
CA ASN A 718 -24.18 0.84 -23.92
C ASN A 718 -25.41 -0.08 -23.96
N LEU A 719 -26.45 0.26 -23.22
CA LEU A 719 -27.62 -0.56 -23.01
C LEU A 719 -28.71 -0.24 -24.05
N GLY A 720 -29.39 -1.27 -24.56
CA GLY A 720 -30.51 -1.10 -25.49
C GLY A 720 -31.78 -0.51 -24.86
N ALA A 721 -31.87 -0.48 -23.54
CA ALA A 721 -32.94 0.13 -22.77
C ALA A 721 -32.39 0.75 -21.48
N ALA A 722 -33.02 1.83 -21.00
CA ALA A 722 -32.60 2.49 -19.77
C ALA A 722 -32.93 1.62 -18.55
N ILE A 723 -31.98 1.50 -17.62
CA ILE A 723 -32.14 0.73 -16.38
C ILE A 723 -31.94 1.64 -15.16
N THR A 724 -32.61 1.29 -14.06
CA THR A 724 -32.47 1.97 -12.75
C THR A 724 -31.70 1.13 -11.73
N GLN A 725 -31.53 -0.17 -11.99
CA GLN A 725 -30.86 -1.09 -11.07
C GLN A 725 -29.96 -2.07 -11.80
N PHE A 726 -28.79 -2.35 -11.23
CA PHE A 726 -27.87 -3.38 -11.72
C PHE A 726 -26.98 -3.93 -10.60
N ARG A 727 -26.35 -5.06 -10.88
CA ARG A 727 -25.18 -5.56 -10.13
C ARG A 727 -24.00 -5.70 -11.08
N LYS A 728 -22.79 -5.65 -10.54
CA LYS A 728 -21.55 -5.89 -11.27
C LYS A 728 -21.12 -7.32 -11.02
N LEU A 729 -20.74 -8.02 -12.08
CA LEU A 729 -20.19 -9.37 -12.06
C LEU A 729 -18.75 -9.31 -12.55
N THR A 730 -17.81 -9.39 -11.63
CA THR A 730 -16.38 -9.34 -11.94
C THR A 730 -15.81 -10.75 -11.89
N ARG A 731 -15.18 -11.19 -12.95
CA ARG A 731 -14.58 -12.52 -13.09
C ARG A 731 -13.08 -12.39 -13.23
N LEU A 732 -12.37 -13.25 -12.51
CA LEU A 732 -10.93 -13.38 -12.50
C LEU A 732 -10.59 -14.84 -12.83
N ASP A 733 -9.67 -15.07 -13.77
CA ASP A 733 -9.15 -16.40 -14.08
C ASP A 733 -7.61 -16.36 -14.17
N THR A 734 -6.95 -17.40 -13.68
CA THR A 734 -5.51 -17.63 -13.87
C THR A 734 -5.27 -19.04 -14.41
N SER A 735 -4.24 -19.22 -15.25
CA SER A 735 -3.86 -20.54 -15.75
C SER A 735 -3.09 -21.39 -14.72
N THR A 736 -2.66 -20.81 -13.60
CA THR A 736 -1.94 -21.50 -12.53
C THR A 736 -2.26 -20.91 -11.16
N ASN A 737 -2.44 -21.76 -10.15
CA ASN A 737 -2.67 -21.32 -8.77
C ASN A 737 -1.43 -20.73 -8.07
N GLN A 738 -0.24 -20.87 -8.67
CA GLN A 738 1.00 -20.26 -8.19
C GLN A 738 1.14 -18.77 -8.58
N ARG A 739 0.29 -18.29 -9.49
CA ARG A 739 0.25 -16.88 -9.89
C ARG A 739 -1.17 -16.40 -9.75
N VAL A 740 -1.40 -15.64 -8.70
CA VAL A 740 -2.70 -15.04 -8.43
C VAL A 740 -2.61 -13.52 -8.56
N PHE A 741 -3.76 -12.90 -8.76
CA PHE A 741 -3.92 -11.45 -8.85
C PHE A 741 -5.25 -11.09 -8.17
N HIS A 742 -5.48 -9.80 -7.98
CA HIS A 742 -6.69 -9.32 -7.32
C HIS A 742 -7.17 -8.01 -7.92
N VAL A 743 -8.44 -7.66 -7.66
CA VAL A 743 -8.93 -6.30 -7.93
C VAL A 743 -8.80 -5.49 -6.65
N GLY A 744 -7.97 -4.45 -6.68
CA GLY A 744 -7.75 -3.57 -5.54
C GLY A 744 -8.99 -2.72 -5.28
N TRP A 745 -9.52 -2.06 -6.31
CA TRP A 745 -10.76 -1.28 -6.19
C TRP A 745 -11.58 -1.33 -7.47
N GLN A 746 -12.88 -1.03 -7.30
CA GLN A 746 -13.86 -0.93 -8.37
C GLN A 746 -14.59 0.41 -8.23
N LYS A 747 -14.64 1.19 -9.30
CA LYS A 747 -15.43 2.42 -9.41
C LYS A 747 -16.46 2.24 -10.51
N ASP A 748 -17.61 2.87 -10.38
CA ASP A 748 -18.56 2.92 -11.47
C ASP A 748 -19.40 4.19 -11.46
N TYR A 749 -19.83 4.61 -12.64
CA TYR A 749 -20.72 5.75 -12.81
C TYR A 749 -21.69 5.52 -13.97
N ALA A 750 -22.86 6.15 -13.87
CA ALA A 750 -23.90 6.12 -14.88
C ALA A 750 -24.05 7.50 -15.52
N VAL A 751 -24.34 7.55 -16.82
CA VAL A 751 -24.49 8.78 -17.62
C VAL A 751 -25.89 8.90 -18.20
#